data_AF-B4JED0-F1
#
_entry.id   AF-B4JED0-F1
#
_cell.length_a   1.000
_cell.length_b   1.000
_cell.length_c   1.000
_cell.angle_alpha   90.00
_cell.angle_beta   90.00
_cell.angle_gamma   90.00
#
_symmetry.space_group_name_H-M   'P 1'
#
loop_
_entity.id
_entity.type
_entity.pdbx_description
1 polymer ?
#
loop_
_entity_poly.entity_id
_entity_poly.type
_entity_poly.pdbx_seq_one_letter_code
_entity_poly.pdbx_strand_id
1 'polypeptide(L)'
;MLTACEVAVGLRDVNVRIPAAVKRGDNALLICNYDIENDTLYAVKWYRGRREFYRYTPKENPAWKIFTKTNEIDVETTKSNASHVLLRNVPTSISGKFACEVSADAPTFDTSIVAADMEVVELPTQRPIITGIHSRYRLGDVINGNCSSDYSKPAANLTWWINDIQVPPNYLHVYDIQRHLAEHLESSVLELNFVVITHHFIKGRLKLKCSARIHDIYAQESEKLIEEDRPRILASGRSPDMNMYPFDQPGDADEHNELFLTHKTRRGFGPGDQDWGYVEVREGAHLFYWLYYTTANVSAYTDRPLVIWLQGGPGIASTGCGCFEQLGPIDIEGRPRDSNWVQHMNVLFIDSPVGTGFSYVEQPHGHYAMHNNRIALDLVELMHQFLLQYPAFQRVPIHIFSESYGGKMAPEFALELHLAEQRGELVCQLKSVVMGNPWTSPLDSTLSYAPYLLQMGIVDHVGYRDIAGVAAEIARLVYAGKWLQALDQSIQEVIETHTGGVFLYNTQRRVHVNDVYRYGEDPQLREFMVNNVTRTLNLTNMSEWMAQNATVFIKLGGDIFKPAVDIVARLLDETPLRVGVYSGMLDLLCATPGTVNWINRMQWHRKDQYVSATRRPLRIKGMLEGYEKQGGGFSMFWIYRAGHLVQQDNPAAMSHILREFTGFG
;
A
#
# COMPACT_ATOMS: atom_id res chain seq x y z
N MET A 1 22.97 -36.31 52.54
CA MET A 1 22.92 -36.92 51.19
C MET A 1 21.55 -36.63 50.62
N LEU A 2 21.47 -35.66 49.70
CA LEU A 2 20.28 -35.41 48.90
C LEU A 2 20.20 -36.53 47.87
N THR A 3 19.18 -37.37 47.95
CA THR A 3 18.82 -38.33 46.91
C THR A 3 18.39 -37.55 45.67
N ALA A 4 19.16 -37.67 44.59
CA ALA A 4 18.75 -37.22 43.27
C ALA A 4 17.47 -37.96 42.89
N CYS A 5 16.41 -37.21 42.59
CA CYS A 5 15.27 -37.74 41.89
C CYS A 5 15.75 -38.02 40.46
N GLU A 6 16.00 -39.28 40.12
CA GLU A 6 16.12 -39.69 38.72
C GLU A 6 14.78 -39.38 38.05
N VAL A 7 14.75 -38.30 37.26
CA VAL A 7 13.69 -38.08 36.29
C VAL A 7 13.87 -39.22 35.29
N ALA A 8 13.01 -40.23 35.33
CA ALA A 8 12.92 -41.20 34.25
C ALA A 8 12.54 -40.42 32.99
N VAL A 9 13.50 -40.28 32.08
CA VAL A 9 13.28 -39.61 30.81
C VAL A 9 12.82 -40.69 29.82
N GLY A 10 11.60 -40.53 29.31
CA GLY A 10 10.92 -41.46 28.41
C GLY A 10 10.86 -40.96 26.96
N LEU A 11 10.01 -41.61 26.15
CA LEU A 11 9.84 -41.35 24.71
C LEU A 11 9.62 -39.86 24.39
N ARG A 12 10.46 -39.29 23.51
CA ARG A 12 10.43 -37.85 23.14
C ARG A 12 10.62 -37.62 21.64
N ASP A 13 10.32 -36.39 21.23
CA ASP A 13 10.54 -35.85 19.87
C ASP A 13 9.93 -36.66 18.71
N VAL A 14 8.83 -37.37 18.99
CA VAL A 14 8.11 -38.15 17.99
C VAL A 14 7.52 -37.23 16.93
N ASN A 15 8.02 -37.35 15.69
CA ASN A 15 7.56 -36.58 14.54
C ASN A 15 7.59 -37.42 13.26
N VAL A 16 6.78 -37.04 12.28
CA VAL A 16 6.73 -37.73 10.97
C VAL A 16 7.16 -36.79 9.85
N ARG A 17 7.89 -37.35 8.88
CA ARG A 17 8.14 -36.72 7.59
C ARG A 17 7.47 -37.56 6.52
N ILE A 18 6.42 -37.00 5.93
CA ILE A 18 5.61 -37.61 4.89
C ILE A 18 5.61 -36.63 3.72
N PRO A 19 5.88 -37.08 2.47
CA PRO A 19 5.79 -36.21 1.32
C PRO A 19 4.38 -35.62 1.20
N ALA A 20 4.28 -34.30 1.02
CA ALA A 20 2.98 -33.65 0.85
C ALA A 20 2.27 -34.16 -0.41
N ALA A 21 3.03 -34.44 -1.47
CA ALA A 21 2.52 -35.03 -2.70
C ALA A 21 3.46 -36.08 -3.30
N VAL A 22 2.90 -37.11 -3.92
CA VAL A 22 3.64 -38.16 -4.63
C VAL A 22 2.94 -38.43 -5.96
N LYS A 23 3.68 -38.53 -7.06
CA LYS A 23 3.10 -38.88 -8.35
C LYS A 23 2.56 -40.32 -8.33
N ARG A 24 1.39 -40.54 -8.91
CA ARG A 24 0.79 -41.86 -9.09
C ARG A 24 1.80 -42.83 -9.71
N GLY A 25 1.99 -43.96 -9.04
CA GLY A 25 2.88 -45.03 -9.45
C GLY A 25 4.35 -44.87 -9.04
N ASP A 26 4.72 -43.74 -8.42
CA ASP A 26 6.04 -43.60 -7.80
C ASP A 26 6.05 -44.27 -6.41
N ASN A 27 7.23 -44.30 -5.78
CA ASN A 27 7.39 -44.82 -4.42
C ASN A 27 7.30 -43.66 -3.41
N ALA A 28 6.71 -43.91 -2.24
CA ALA A 28 6.61 -42.93 -1.15
C ALA A 28 7.41 -43.38 0.07
N LEU A 29 8.33 -42.54 0.57
CA LEU A 29 9.10 -42.82 1.78
C LEU A 29 8.45 -42.11 2.97
N LEU A 30 7.97 -42.88 3.93
CA LEU A 30 7.39 -42.38 5.18
C LEU A 30 8.43 -42.52 6.29
N ILE A 31 8.75 -41.44 6.98
CA ILE A 31 9.77 -41.44 8.05
C ILE A 31 9.12 -41.07 9.37
N CYS A 32 9.42 -41.84 10.41
CA CYS A 32 9.05 -41.59 11.79
C CYS A 32 10.33 -41.40 12.60
N ASN A 33 10.54 -40.17 13.06
CA ASN A 33 11.65 -39.85 13.94
C ASN A 33 11.14 -39.88 15.38
N TYR A 34 11.92 -40.46 16.28
CA TYR A 34 11.62 -40.54 17.69
C TYR A 34 12.93 -40.73 18.45
N ASP A 35 12.96 -40.25 19.70
CA ASP A 35 14.04 -40.52 20.64
C ASP A 35 13.51 -41.42 21.76
N ILE A 36 14.13 -42.59 21.91
CA ILE A 36 13.79 -43.58 22.95
C ILE A 36 14.67 -43.42 24.20
N GLU A 37 15.68 -42.55 24.15
CA GLU A 37 16.68 -42.29 25.20
C GLU A 37 17.19 -43.57 25.88
N ASN A 38 16.81 -43.80 27.14
CA ASN A 38 17.21 -44.94 27.96
C ASN A 38 16.18 -46.09 27.98
N ASP A 39 15.07 -45.97 27.26
CA ASP A 39 14.03 -46.98 27.21
C ASP A 39 14.26 -47.97 26.05
N THR A 40 13.53 -49.08 26.07
CA THR A 40 13.57 -50.08 25.01
C THR A 40 12.35 -49.92 24.11
N LEU A 41 12.56 -49.92 22.79
CA LEU A 41 11.47 -49.82 21.82
C LEU A 41 10.59 -51.08 21.88
N TYR A 42 9.30 -50.91 22.16
CA TYR A 42 8.32 -51.99 22.10
C TYR A 42 7.84 -52.20 20.66
N ALA A 43 7.30 -51.16 20.02
CA ALA A 43 6.82 -51.25 18.64
C ALA A 43 6.75 -49.87 17.95
N VAL A 44 6.88 -49.88 16.62
CA VAL A 44 6.51 -48.76 15.74
C VAL A 44 5.41 -49.24 14.79
N LYS A 45 4.28 -48.54 14.74
CA LYS A 45 3.13 -48.90 13.91
C LYS A 45 2.78 -47.75 12.97
N TRP A 46 2.43 -48.10 11.75
CA TRP A 46 1.97 -47.15 10.74
C TRP A 46 0.52 -47.41 10.35
N TYR A 47 -0.24 -46.31 10.27
CA TYR A 47 -1.67 -46.31 10.00
C TYR A 47 -2.00 -45.47 8.78
N ARG A 48 -2.99 -45.95 8.01
CA ARG A 48 -3.73 -45.18 7.03
C ARG A 48 -5.14 -44.97 7.53
N GLY A 49 -5.50 -43.73 7.87
CA GLY A 49 -6.74 -43.46 8.61
C GLY A 49 -6.75 -44.20 9.94
N ARG A 50 -7.64 -45.19 10.11
CA ARG A 50 -7.73 -46.05 11.31
C ARG A 50 -7.16 -47.46 11.12
N ARG A 51 -6.67 -47.78 9.92
CA ARG A 51 -6.19 -49.13 9.58
C ARG A 51 -4.67 -49.17 9.68
N GLU A 52 -4.17 -50.03 10.54
CA GLU A 52 -2.74 -50.36 10.59
C GLU A 52 -2.36 -51.09 9.30
N PHE A 53 -1.22 -50.73 8.70
CA PHE A 53 -0.72 -51.40 7.51
C PHE A 53 0.71 -51.94 7.68
N TYR A 54 1.49 -51.41 8.62
CA TYR A 54 2.84 -51.87 8.92
C TYR A 54 3.14 -51.77 10.41
N ARG A 55 3.88 -52.75 10.94
CA ARG A 55 4.42 -52.75 12.30
C ARG A 55 5.84 -53.26 12.31
N TYR A 56 6.68 -52.64 13.13
CA TYR A 56 7.98 -53.14 13.52
C TYR A 56 8.01 -53.41 15.03
N THR A 57 8.35 -54.63 15.43
CA THR A 57 8.47 -55.11 16.82
C THR A 57 9.84 -55.78 16.98
N PRO A 58 10.84 -55.13 17.62
CA PRO A 58 12.21 -55.65 17.68
C PRO A 58 12.34 -57.06 18.28
N LYS A 59 11.43 -57.42 19.21
CA LYS A 59 11.44 -58.69 19.95
C LYS A 59 10.73 -59.85 19.23
N GLU A 60 10.10 -59.61 18.08
CA GLU A 60 9.43 -60.65 17.28
C GLU A 60 10.33 -61.16 16.13
N ASN A 61 10.05 -62.37 15.62
CA ASN A 61 10.72 -62.91 14.42
C ASN A 61 9.68 -63.41 13.40
N PRO A 62 9.54 -62.80 12.21
CA PRO A 62 10.26 -61.59 11.77
C PRO A 62 9.89 -60.36 12.60
N ALA A 63 10.83 -59.42 12.73
CA ALA A 63 10.65 -58.18 13.50
C ALA A 63 9.65 -57.19 12.87
N TRP A 64 9.06 -57.52 11.72
CA TRP A 64 8.09 -56.69 11.02
C TRP A 64 6.87 -57.49 10.60
N LYS A 65 5.71 -56.83 10.51
CA LYS A 65 4.44 -57.38 10.07
C LYS A 65 3.71 -56.39 9.15
N ILE A 66 3.04 -56.90 8.13
CA ILE A 66 2.20 -56.13 7.22
C ILE A 66 0.75 -56.54 7.43
N PHE A 67 -0.16 -55.56 7.46
CA PHE A 67 -1.58 -55.74 7.81
C PHE A 67 -2.54 -55.34 6.69
N THR A 68 -2.11 -55.45 5.44
CA THR A 68 -2.89 -55.04 4.27
C THR A 68 -3.92 -56.11 3.90
N LYS A 69 -5.18 -55.90 4.30
CA LYS A 69 -6.33 -56.70 3.82
C LYS A 69 -6.91 -56.21 2.48
N THR A 70 -6.44 -55.07 1.97
CA THR A 70 -6.83 -54.48 0.69
C THR A 70 -5.57 -54.26 -0.14
N ASN A 71 -5.59 -54.62 -1.43
CA ASN A 71 -4.45 -54.57 -2.37
C ASN A 71 -3.97 -53.12 -2.71
N GLU A 72 -4.15 -52.16 -1.81
CA GLU A 72 -4.00 -50.73 -2.09
C GLU A 72 -2.66 -50.16 -1.61
N ILE A 73 -2.02 -50.77 -0.60
CA ILE A 73 -0.74 -50.33 -0.04
C ILE A 73 0.27 -51.48 -0.19
N ASP A 74 1.28 -51.29 -1.04
CA ASP A 74 2.39 -52.23 -1.22
C ASP A 74 3.62 -51.74 -0.43
N VAL A 75 4.11 -52.54 0.52
CA VAL A 75 5.20 -52.16 1.43
C VAL A 75 6.51 -52.82 1.04
N GLU A 76 7.49 -51.94 0.84
CA GLU A 76 8.93 -52.07 0.71
C GLU A 76 9.70 -52.92 1.73
N THR A 77 9.42 -54.21 1.97
CA THR A 77 9.97 -54.88 3.19
C THR A 77 11.49 -54.87 3.36
N THR A 78 12.28 -54.97 2.28
CA THR A 78 13.76 -54.95 2.39
C THR A 78 14.32 -53.55 2.63
N LYS A 79 13.49 -52.52 2.44
CA LYS A 79 13.82 -51.08 2.61
C LYS A 79 12.95 -50.41 3.68
N SER A 80 12.29 -51.18 4.54
CA SER A 80 11.43 -50.67 5.61
C SER A 80 11.86 -51.26 6.94
N ASN A 81 11.89 -50.44 7.98
CA ASN A 81 12.34 -50.81 9.31
C ASN A 81 11.64 -49.98 10.41
N ALA A 82 12.23 -49.92 11.59
CA ALA A 82 11.70 -49.19 12.74
C ALA A 82 11.51 -47.67 12.50
N SER A 83 12.32 -47.04 11.64
CA SER A 83 12.28 -45.59 11.43
C SER A 83 11.60 -45.16 10.15
N HIS A 84 11.55 -46.01 9.12
CA HIS A 84 10.96 -45.63 7.84
C HIS A 84 10.27 -46.79 7.13
N VAL A 85 9.24 -46.44 6.35
CA VAL A 85 8.46 -47.36 5.53
C VAL A 85 8.43 -46.85 4.10
N LEU A 86 8.89 -47.68 3.16
CA LEU A 86 8.84 -47.38 1.74
C LEU A 86 7.57 -48.01 1.15
N LEU A 87 6.67 -47.21 0.59
CA LEU A 87 5.54 -47.68 -0.19
C LEU A 87 5.91 -47.75 -1.68
N ARG A 88 5.46 -48.80 -2.37
CA ARG A 88 5.67 -48.97 -3.81
C ARG A 88 4.45 -48.62 -4.63
N ASN A 89 4.69 -48.06 -5.81
CA ASN A 89 3.69 -47.90 -6.86
C ASN A 89 2.35 -47.33 -6.32
N VAL A 90 2.41 -46.18 -5.65
CA VAL A 90 1.28 -45.69 -4.87
C VAL A 90 0.08 -45.34 -5.77
N PRO A 91 -1.13 -45.88 -5.52
CA PRO A 91 -2.33 -45.53 -6.28
C PRO A 91 -2.98 -44.26 -5.73
N THR A 92 -3.80 -43.58 -6.53
CA THR A 92 -4.49 -42.34 -6.11
C THR A 92 -5.44 -42.54 -4.93
N SER A 93 -5.96 -43.76 -4.73
CA SER A 93 -6.89 -44.12 -3.65
C SER A 93 -6.29 -44.03 -2.26
N ILE A 94 -4.96 -44.07 -2.12
CA ILE A 94 -4.32 -44.01 -0.79
C ILE A 94 -4.06 -42.57 -0.31
N SER A 95 -4.47 -41.54 -1.07
CA SER A 95 -4.33 -40.12 -0.69
C SER A 95 -5.05 -39.76 0.61
N GLY A 96 -4.35 -39.21 1.60
CA GLY A 96 -4.87 -38.65 2.84
C GLY A 96 -3.95 -38.89 4.05
N LYS A 97 -4.50 -38.85 5.26
CA LYS A 97 -3.76 -38.97 6.53
C LYS A 97 -3.06 -40.31 6.77
N PHE A 98 -1.75 -40.25 7.01
CA PHE A 98 -0.90 -41.33 7.50
C PHE A 98 -0.39 -40.99 8.90
N ALA A 99 -0.32 -41.98 9.78
CA ALA A 99 0.14 -41.79 11.16
C ALA A 99 1.21 -42.81 11.55
N CYS A 100 2.18 -42.37 12.36
CA CYS A 100 3.14 -43.22 13.04
C CYS A 100 2.85 -43.20 14.55
N GLU A 101 2.74 -44.38 15.14
CA GLU A 101 2.66 -44.61 16.58
C GLU A 101 3.95 -45.29 17.05
N VAL A 102 4.60 -44.72 18.06
CA VAL A 102 5.80 -45.28 18.70
C VAL A 102 5.47 -45.62 20.13
N SER A 103 5.77 -46.84 20.54
CA SER A 103 5.57 -47.33 21.91
C SER A 103 6.90 -47.80 22.52
N ALA A 104 7.19 -47.35 23.73
CA ALA A 104 8.26 -47.87 24.58
C ALA A 104 7.81 -49.09 25.39
N ASP A 105 8.75 -49.91 25.85
CA ASP A 105 8.50 -51.11 26.65
C ASP A 105 8.48 -50.80 28.16
N ALA A 106 8.42 -51.82 29.01
CA ALA A 106 8.56 -51.65 30.45
C ALA A 106 9.90 -50.95 30.78
N PRO A 107 9.92 -49.96 31.69
CA PRO A 107 8.86 -49.65 32.67
C PRO A 107 7.90 -48.50 32.29
N THR A 108 8.19 -47.68 31.27
CA THR A 108 7.40 -46.46 31.03
C THR A 108 6.10 -46.74 30.30
N PHE A 109 6.10 -47.69 29.37
CA PHE A 109 5.00 -47.97 28.45
C PHE A 109 4.50 -46.73 27.67
N ASP A 110 5.34 -45.71 27.52
CA ASP A 110 4.97 -44.47 26.83
C ASP A 110 4.60 -44.74 25.37
N THR A 111 3.52 -44.11 24.91
CA THR A 111 3.08 -44.22 23.52
C THR A 111 2.72 -42.85 22.96
N SER A 112 3.24 -42.54 21.78
CA SER A 112 2.96 -41.28 21.08
C SER A 112 2.57 -41.56 19.64
N ILE A 113 1.58 -40.82 19.13
CA ILE A 113 1.09 -40.93 17.75
C ILE A 113 1.07 -39.55 17.07
N VAL A 114 1.68 -39.49 15.90
CA VAL A 114 1.77 -38.28 15.06
C VAL A 114 1.38 -38.60 13.64
N ALA A 115 0.89 -37.61 12.90
CA ALA A 115 0.32 -37.83 11.59
C ALA A 115 0.53 -36.64 10.64
N ALA A 116 0.58 -36.93 9.35
CA ALA A 116 0.60 -35.96 8.27
C ALA A 116 -0.18 -36.50 7.06
N ASP A 117 -0.64 -35.60 6.19
CA ASP A 117 -1.38 -35.94 4.98
C ASP A 117 -0.41 -36.12 3.79
N MET A 118 -0.73 -37.08 2.92
CA MET A 118 -0.05 -37.30 1.64
C MET A 118 -1.09 -37.34 0.53
N GLU A 119 -0.90 -36.54 -0.52
CA GLU A 119 -1.74 -36.59 -1.72
C GLU A 119 -1.03 -37.33 -2.85
N VAL A 120 -1.65 -38.38 -3.40
CA VAL A 120 -1.13 -39.06 -4.58
C VAL A 120 -1.73 -38.40 -5.82
N VAL A 121 -0.89 -37.69 -6.57
CA VAL A 121 -1.33 -36.84 -7.66
C VAL A 121 -1.17 -37.48 -9.03
N GLU A 122 -2.03 -37.11 -9.96
CA GLU A 122 -1.87 -37.39 -11.39
C GLU A 122 -1.47 -36.09 -12.08
N LEU A 123 -0.28 -36.07 -12.69
CA LEU A 123 0.30 -34.86 -13.26
C LEU A 123 -0.18 -34.63 -14.71
N PRO A 124 -0.34 -33.36 -15.14
CA PRO A 124 -0.70 -33.06 -16.52
C PRO A 124 0.35 -33.56 -17.52
N THR A 125 -0.09 -34.02 -18.69
CA THR A 125 0.81 -34.56 -19.72
C THR A 125 1.45 -33.48 -20.59
N GLN A 126 0.80 -32.33 -20.71
CA GLN A 126 1.27 -31.17 -21.46
C GLN A 126 1.35 -29.91 -20.58
N ARG A 127 2.02 -28.89 -21.12
CA ARG A 127 2.14 -27.55 -20.51
C ARG A 127 0.79 -26.83 -20.56
N PRO A 128 0.54 -25.81 -19.71
CA PRO A 128 -0.69 -25.03 -19.81
C PRO A 128 -0.83 -24.37 -21.19
N ILE A 129 -2.05 -24.27 -21.71
CA ILE A 129 -2.31 -23.72 -23.04
C ILE A 129 -2.89 -22.31 -22.91
N ILE A 130 -2.30 -21.36 -23.63
CA ILE A 130 -2.79 -19.97 -23.73
C ILE A 130 -3.61 -19.80 -25.01
N THR A 131 -4.88 -19.42 -24.86
CA THR A 131 -5.82 -19.13 -25.96
C THR A 131 -6.42 -17.72 -25.83
N GLY A 132 -7.12 -17.22 -26.87
CA GLY A 132 -7.76 -15.89 -26.88
C GLY A 132 -6.84 -14.70 -27.19
N ILE A 133 -5.52 -14.87 -27.10
CA ILE A 133 -4.53 -13.80 -27.30
C ILE A 133 -4.15 -13.62 -28.78
N HIS A 134 -4.24 -12.41 -29.34
CA HIS A 134 -3.73 -12.07 -30.67
C HIS A 134 -2.20 -11.82 -30.68
N SER A 135 -1.58 -11.84 -31.86
CA SER A 135 -0.14 -11.56 -32.01
C SER A 135 0.22 -10.08 -31.91
N ARG A 136 -0.78 -9.19 -32.07
CA ARG A 136 -0.62 -7.74 -32.05
C ARG A 136 -1.81 -7.06 -31.39
N TYR A 137 -1.53 -5.98 -30.66
CA TYR A 137 -2.54 -5.13 -30.02
C TYR A 137 -2.12 -3.66 -30.08
N ARG A 138 -3.11 -2.77 -30.16
CA ARG A 138 -2.98 -1.32 -30.01
C ARG A 138 -3.15 -0.92 -28.55
N LEU A 139 -2.67 0.26 -28.22
CA LEU A 139 -2.97 0.90 -26.94
C LEU A 139 -4.49 1.18 -26.87
N GLY A 140 -5.11 0.81 -25.75
CA GLY A 140 -6.55 0.86 -25.53
C GLY A 140 -7.30 -0.43 -25.89
N ASP A 141 -6.68 -1.39 -26.56
CA ASP A 141 -7.33 -2.67 -26.86
C ASP A 141 -7.49 -3.50 -25.58
N VAL A 142 -8.56 -4.30 -25.50
CA VAL A 142 -8.76 -5.25 -24.40
C VAL A 142 -8.11 -6.57 -24.76
N ILE A 143 -7.16 -7.03 -23.95
CA ILE A 143 -6.68 -8.40 -23.99
C ILE A 143 -7.62 -9.27 -23.16
N ASN A 144 -8.17 -10.29 -23.81
CA ASN A 144 -8.91 -11.36 -23.18
C ASN A 144 -8.25 -12.69 -23.57
N GLY A 145 -7.78 -13.47 -22.59
CA GLY A 145 -7.18 -14.77 -22.88
C GLY A 145 -7.33 -15.77 -21.76
N ASN A 146 -7.47 -17.02 -22.14
CA ASN A 146 -7.63 -18.12 -21.21
C ASN A 146 -6.34 -18.92 -21.12
N CYS A 147 -5.91 -19.17 -19.89
CA CYS A 147 -4.95 -20.22 -19.61
C CYS A 147 -5.68 -21.45 -19.12
N SER A 148 -5.44 -22.60 -19.75
CA SER A 148 -6.06 -23.88 -19.38
C SER A 148 -5.00 -24.91 -19.02
N SER A 149 -5.20 -25.63 -17.91
CA SER A 149 -4.39 -26.80 -17.58
C SER A 149 -4.89 -28.04 -18.33
N ASP A 150 -4.00 -28.99 -18.57
CA ASP A 150 -4.38 -30.34 -18.97
C ASP A 150 -4.91 -31.16 -17.77
N TYR A 151 -5.45 -32.34 -18.06
CA TYR A 151 -6.06 -33.21 -17.05
C TYR A 151 -5.06 -33.64 -15.97
N SER A 152 -5.44 -33.41 -14.71
CA SER A 152 -4.63 -33.70 -13.54
C SER A 152 -5.50 -33.97 -12.32
N LYS A 153 -4.91 -34.47 -11.24
CA LYS A 153 -5.60 -34.63 -9.96
C LYS A 153 -4.60 -34.38 -8.82
N PRO A 154 -4.79 -33.34 -7.99
CA PRO A 154 -5.83 -32.31 -8.09
C PRO A 154 -5.63 -31.42 -9.32
N ALA A 155 -6.64 -30.62 -9.68
CA ALA A 155 -6.49 -29.61 -10.73
C ALA A 155 -5.27 -28.69 -10.47
N ALA A 156 -4.45 -28.45 -11.50
CA ALA A 156 -3.29 -27.58 -11.38
C ALA A 156 -3.67 -26.14 -10.99
N ASN A 157 -2.89 -25.52 -10.12
CA ASN A 157 -3.04 -24.11 -9.78
C ASN A 157 -2.43 -23.25 -10.89
N LEU A 158 -3.26 -22.42 -11.51
CA LEU A 158 -2.86 -21.54 -12.61
C LEU A 158 -2.50 -20.16 -12.10
N THR A 159 -1.54 -19.51 -12.76
CA THR A 159 -1.15 -18.14 -12.44
C THR A 159 -0.74 -17.43 -13.72
N TRP A 160 -1.06 -16.14 -13.81
CA TRP A 160 -0.68 -15.27 -14.93
C TRP A 160 0.42 -14.30 -14.53
N TRP A 161 1.29 -13.99 -15.48
CA TRP A 161 2.31 -12.94 -15.40
C TRP A 161 2.27 -12.06 -16.64
N ILE A 162 2.43 -10.76 -16.42
CA ILE A 162 2.64 -9.74 -17.46
C ILE A 162 4.05 -9.20 -17.25
N ASN A 163 4.94 -9.37 -18.24
CA ASN A 163 6.34 -8.93 -18.18
C ASN A 163 7.06 -9.35 -16.88
N ASP A 164 6.88 -10.62 -16.48
CA ASP A 164 7.44 -11.22 -15.27
C ASP A 164 6.87 -10.72 -13.92
N ILE A 165 5.84 -9.87 -13.96
CA ILE A 165 5.09 -9.41 -12.79
C ILE A 165 3.81 -10.24 -12.68
N GLN A 166 3.54 -10.81 -11.51
CA GLN A 166 2.34 -11.61 -11.27
C GLN A 166 1.09 -10.73 -11.38
N VAL A 167 0.10 -11.19 -12.12
CA VAL A 167 -1.14 -10.45 -12.35
C VAL A 167 -2.01 -10.47 -11.08
N PRO A 168 -2.45 -9.31 -10.57
CA PRO A 168 -3.31 -9.26 -9.39
C PRO A 168 -4.73 -9.78 -9.67
N PRO A 169 -5.47 -10.24 -8.64
CA PRO A 169 -6.74 -10.94 -8.81
C PRO A 169 -7.86 -10.17 -9.53
N ASN A 170 -7.79 -8.84 -9.51
CA ASN A 170 -8.78 -7.95 -10.14
C ASN A 170 -8.81 -8.02 -11.68
N TYR A 171 -7.76 -8.55 -12.31
CA TYR A 171 -7.71 -8.79 -13.77
C TYR A 171 -7.95 -10.25 -14.14
N LEU A 172 -8.28 -11.08 -13.14
CA LEU A 172 -8.37 -12.52 -13.29
C LEU A 172 -9.79 -12.99 -12.99
N HIS A 173 -10.27 -13.92 -13.80
CA HIS A 173 -11.50 -14.64 -13.53
C HIS A 173 -11.19 -16.15 -13.44
N VAL A 174 -11.41 -16.71 -12.26
CA VAL A 174 -11.19 -18.14 -11.98
C VAL A 174 -12.46 -18.89 -12.35
N TYR A 175 -12.36 -19.83 -13.29
CA TYR A 175 -13.48 -20.72 -13.60
C TYR A 175 -13.55 -21.89 -12.62
N ASP A 176 -14.75 -22.42 -12.41
CA ASP A 176 -14.96 -23.64 -11.65
C ASP A 176 -14.13 -24.79 -12.22
N ILE A 177 -13.55 -25.60 -11.31
CA ILE A 177 -12.78 -26.78 -11.67
C ILE A 177 -13.64 -27.72 -12.51
N GLN A 178 -13.20 -27.99 -13.73
CA GLN A 178 -13.90 -28.90 -14.63
C GLN A 178 -13.52 -30.34 -14.29
N ARG A 179 -14.52 -31.13 -13.90
CA ARG A 179 -14.35 -32.54 -13.52
C ARG A 179 -14.69 -33.45 -14.69
N HIS A 180 -13.72 -34.24 -15.13
CA HIS A 180 -13.84 -35.19 -16.22
C HIS A 180 -14.15 -36.57 -15.65
N LEU A 181 -15.44 -36.89 -15.58
CA LEU A 181 -15.96 -38.06 -14.83
C LEU A 181 -15.50 -39.41 -15.41
N ALA A 182 -15.23 -39.50 -16.72
CA ALA A 182 -14.78 -40.76 -17.32
C ALA A 182 -13.34 -41.08 -16.93
N GLU A 183 -12.48 -40.07 -16.91
CA GLU A 183 -11.04 -40.14 -16.62
C GLU A 183 -10.74 -40.04 -15.12
N HIS A 184 -11.71 -39.59 -14.31
CA HIS A 184 -11.56 -39.27 -12.88
C HIS A 184 -10.53 -38.17 -12.59
N LEU A 185 -10.29 -37.30 -13.57
CA LEU A 185 -9.33 -36.18 -13.54
C LEU A 185 -10.03 -34.83 -13.59
N GLU A 186 -9.27 -33.78 -13.36
CA GLU A 186 -9.72 -32.40 -13.25
C GLU A 186 -8.86 -31.48 -14.14
N SER A 187 -9.46 -30.38 -14.61
CA SER A 187 -8.73 -29.30 -15.28
C SER A 187 -9.16 -27.94 -14.74
N SER A 188 -8.24 -26.99 -14.74
CA SER A 188 -8.46 -25.61 -14.32
C SER A 188 -8.35 -24.66 -15.51
N VAL A 189 -9.10 -23.55 -15.44
CA VAL A 189 -9.01 -22.46 -16.42
C VAL A 189 -8.97 -21.13 -15.69
N LEU A 190 -8.02 -20.28 -16.06
CA LEU A 190 -7.83 -18.94 -15.52
C LEU A 190 -7.84 -17.92 -16.64
N GLU A 191 -8.85 -17.06 -16.65
CA GLU A 191 -8.98 -15.98 -17.63
C GLU A 191 -8.24 -14.73 -17.17
N LEU A 192 -7.62 -14.07 -18.14
CA LEU A 192 -6.97 -12.78 -18.02
C LEU A 192 -7.74 -11.75 -18.84
N ASN A 193 -8.14 -10.65 -18.20
CA ASN A 193 -8.87 -9.56 -18.84
C ASN A 193 -8.29 -8.21 -18.40
N PHE A 194 -7.69 -7.45 -19.32
CA PHE A 194 -7.20 -6.10 -19.04
C PHE A 194 -7.08 -5.23 -20.31
N VAL A 195 -7.05 -3.92 -20.12
CA VAL A 195 -6.83 -2.95 -21.20
C VAL A 195 -5.33 -2.74 -21.40
N VAL A 196 -4.87 -2.87 -22.64
CA VAL A 196 -3.47 -2.66 -23.01
C VAL A 196 -3.14 -1.17 -22.96
N ILE A 197 -2.14 -0.80 -22.17
CA ILE A 197 -1.66 0.58 -22.03
C ILE A 197 -0.12 0.57 -22.16
N THR A 198 0.49 1.74 -22.30
CA THR A 198 1.90 1.90 -22.72
C THR A 198 2.90 1.10 -21.91
N HIS A 199 2.73 1.02 -20.59
CA HIS A 199 3.65 0.28 -19.70
C HIS A 199 3.65 -1.25 -19.90
N HIS A 200 2.63 -1.81 -20.57
CA HIS A 200 2.59 -3.24 -20.92
C HIS A 200 3.59 -3.57 -22.05
N PHE A 201 3.99 -2.60 -22.88
CA PHE A 201 4.96 -2.82 -23.94
C PHE A 201 6.37 -2.37 -23.54
N ILE A 202 7.27 -3.34 -23.31
CA ILE A 202 8.69 -3.08 -23.08
C ILE A 202 9.43 -3.22 -24.40
N LYS A 203 10.02 -2.13 -24.90
CA LYS A 203 10.67 -2.08 -26.23
C LYS A 203 9.72 -2.53 -27.37
N GLY A 204 8.43 -2.20 -27.26
CA GLY A 204 7.40 -2.55 -28.25
C GLY A 204 6.91 -3.99 -28.20
N ARG A 205 7.23 -4.74 -27.12
CA ARG A 205 6.77 -6.11 -26.91
C ARG A 205 6.14 -6.29 -25.54
N LEU A 206 5.04 -7.03 -25.49
CA LEU A 206 4.34 -7.44 -24.27
C LEU A 206 4.53 -8.96 -24.12
N LYS A 207 5.02 -9.41 -22.96
CA LYS A 207 5.17 -10.82 -22.63
C LYS A 207 4.07 -11.26 -21.68
N LEU A 208 3.22 -12.17 -22.12
CA LEU A 208 2.27 -12.87 -21.27
C LEU A 208 2.78 -14.26 -20.97
N LYS A 209 2.76 -14.66 -19.69
CA LYS A 209 3.18 -15.98 -19.25
C LYS A 209 2.11 -16.59 -18.35
N CYS A 210 1.79 -17.85 -18.58
CA CYS A 210 0.97 -18.64 -17.68
C CYS A 210 1.75 -19.83 -17.16
N SER A 211 1.59 -20.15 -15.86
CA SER A 211 2.15 -21.35 -15.25
C SER A 211 1.06 -22.22 -14.66
N ALA A 212 1.29 -23.52 -14.68
CA ALA A 212 0.53 -24.52 -13.95
C ALA A 212 1.42 -25.18 -12.89
N ARG A 213 0.95 -25.24 -11.65
CA ARG A 213 1.67 -25.86 -10.52
C ARG A 213 0.80 -26.86 -9.77
N ILE A 214 1.38 -27.98 -9.36
CA ILE A 214 0.78 -28.95 -8.41
C ILE A 214 1.82 -29.25 -7.35
N HIS A 215 1.56 -28.76 -6.12
CA HIS A 215 2.52 -28.81 -5.01
C HIS A 215 3.91 -28.33 -5.46
N ASP A 216 4.96 -28.99 -5.00
CA ASP A 216 6.36 -28.77 -5.38
C ASP A 216 6.87 -29.74 -6.47
N ILE A 217 6.03 -30.69 -6.91
CA ILE A 217 6.42 -31.79 -7.81
C ILE A 217 6.10 -31.55 -9.30
N TYR A 218 5.29 -30.54 -9.62
CA TYR A 218 5.01 -30.13 -10.99
C TYR A 218 4.94 -28.62 -11.14
N ALA A 219 5.73 -28.10 -12.07
CA ALA A 219 5.68 -26.72 -12.53
C ALA A 219 5.98 -26.68 -14.03
N GLN A 220 5.06 -26.12 -14.82
CA GLN A 220 5.24 -25.90 -16.25
C GLN A 220 4.73 -24.52 -16.64
N GLU A 221 5.35 -23.91 -17.64
CA GLU A 221 5.06 -22.54 -18.08
C GLU A 221 4.88 -22.48 -19.60
N SER A 222 3.98 -21.60 -20.04
CA SER A 222 3.77 -21.25 -21.44
C SER A 222 3.79 -19.74 -21.58
N GLU A 223 4.43 -19.25 -22.65
CA GLU A 223 4.63 -17.83 -22.88
C GLU A 223 4.12 -17.42 -24.27
N LYS A 224 3.63 -16.18 -24.35
CA LYS A 224 3.23 -15.54 -25.60
C LYS A 224 3.78 -14.13 -25.65
N LEU A 225 4.53 -13.86 -26.71
CA LEU A 225 5.06 -12.53 -27.03
C LEU A 225 4.11 -11.84 -28.00
N ILE A 226 3.75 -10.61 -27.67
CA ILE A 226 2.81 -9.77 -28.39
C ILE A 226 3.57 -8.55 -28.89
N GLU A 227 3.42 -8.20 -30.16
CA GLU A 227 4.00 -6.98 -30.73
C GLU A 227 3.02 -5.81 -30.64
N GLU A 228 3.54 -4.61 -30.38
CA GLU A 228 2.73 -3.38 -30.42
C GLU A 228 2.33 -3.05 -31.87
N ASP A 229 1.03 -2.87 -32.14
CA ASP A 229 0.55 -2.42 -33.45
C ASP A 229 0.69 -0.90 -33.58
N ARG A 230 1.90 -0.45 -33.97
CA ARG A 230 2.18 0.96 -34.25
C ARG A 230 1.73 1.35 -35.66
N PRO A 231 0.97 2.44 -35.85
CA PRO A 231 0.68 2.94 -37.19
C PRO A 231 1.99 3.29 -37.91
N ARG A 232 2.20 2.71 -39.11
CA ARG A 232 3.33 3.07 -39.97
C ARG A 232 3.13 4.50 -40.46
N ILE A 233 3.94 5.44 -39.98
CA ILE A 233 4.07 6.75 -40.59
C ILE A 233 4.70 6.53 -41.97
N LEU A 234 3.90 6.71 -43.03
CA LEU A 234 4.40 6.83 -44.40
C LEU A 234 5.25 8.10 -44.47
N ALA A 235 6.57 7.92 -44.48
CA ALA A 235 7.52 9.01 -44.68
C ALA A 235 7.34 9.60 -46.09
N SER A 236 6.55 10.66 -46.22
CA SER A 236 6.69 11.60 -47.34
C SER A 236 7.80 12.57 -46.98
N GLY A 237 9.00 12.29 -47.49
CA GLY A 237 10.16 13.16 -47.33
C GLY A 237 9.95 14.52 -48.01
N ARG A 238 10.42 15.56 -47.33
CA ARG A 238 11.11 16.73 -47.89
C ARG A 238 11.60 17.60 -46.73
N SER A 239 12.90 17.56 -46.47
CA SER A 239 13.60 18.65 -45.76
C SER A 239 13.49 19.94 -46.58
N PRO A 240 13.60 21.09 -45.91
CA PRO A 240 14.50 22.11 -46.43
C PRO A 240 15.51 22.59 -45.40
N ASP A 241 16.70 22.81 -45.94
CA ASP A 241 17.96 23.24 -45.36
C ASP A 241 17.93 24.52 -44.51
N MET A 242 18.85 24.57 -43.54
CA MET A 242 19.42 25.79 -42.99
C MET A 242 20.33 26.47 -44.02
N ASN A 243 20.21 27.80 -44.20
CA ASN A 243 21.31 28.76 -43.97
C ASN A 243 20.94 30.24 -44.25
N MET A 244 21.53 31.11 -43.42
CA MET A 244 22.07 32.48 -43.70
C MET A 244 21.20 33.77 -43.53
N TYR A 245 21.45 34.48 -42.41
CA TYR A 245 21.63 35.95 -42.08
C TYR A 245 20.93 37.08 -42.89
N PRO A 246 20.79 38.37 -42.43
CA PRO A 246 21.55 39.10 -41.38
C PRO A 246 20.77 40.15 -40.50
N PHE A 247 21.53 40.76 -39.56
CA PHE A 247 21.44 42.10 -38.94
C PHE A 247 20.21 43.01 -39.20
N ASP A 248 19.63 43.53 -38.11
CA ASP A 248 19.24 44.95 -37.98
C ASP A 248 19.15 45.36 -36.49
N GLN A 249 19.81 46.49 -36.15
CA GLN A 249 19.56 47.29 -34.93
C GLN A 249 18.46 48.32 -35.23
N PRO A 250 17.69 48.80 -34.24
CA PRO A 250 18.05 50.00 -33.45
C PRO A 250 17.71 49.78 -31.95
N GLY A 251 18.22 50.48 -30.94
CA GLY A 251 18.67 51.86 -30.79
C GLY A 251 18.28 52.24 -29.34
N ASP A 252 19.23 52.78 -28.58
CA ASP A 252 19.02 53.20 -27.19
C ASP A 252 17.96 54.30 -27.08
N ALA A 253 17.08 54.16 -26.07
CA ALA A 253 16.49 55.28 -25.36
C ALA A 253 16.20 54.83 -23.91
N ASP A 254 16.99 55.40 -22.99
CA ASP A 254 16.74 55.41 -21.56
C ASP A 254 15.31 55.88 -21.25
N GLU A 255 14.57 55.09 -20.46
CA GLU A 255 13.61 55.63 -19.49
C GLU A 255 13.56 54.71 -18.27
N HIS A 256 14.19 55.16 -17.19
CA HIS A 256 13.98 54.63 -15.84
C HIS A 256 12.50 54.73 -15.48
N ASN A 257 11.79 53.60 -15.47
CA ASN A 257 10.55 53.45 -14.76
C ASN A 257 10.52 52.07 -14.09
N GLU A 258 10.43 52.06 -12.77
CA GLU A 258 10.16 50.87 -11.95
C GLU A 258 8.78 50.32 -12.32
N LEU A 259 8.72 49.48 -13.35
CA LEU A 259 7.54 48.70 -13.69
C LEU A 259 7.58 47.41 -12.87
N PHE A 260 6.78 47.36 -11.80
CA PHE A 260 6.30 46.08 -11.29
C PHE A 260 5.67 45.32 -12.46
N LEU A 261 6.35 44.28 -12.95
CA LEU A 261 5.81 43.33 -13.91
C LEU A 261 4.48 42.81 -13.35
N THR A 262 3.37 43.27 -13.91
CA THR A 262 2.04 42.75 -13.62
C THR A 262 2.01 41.31 -14.13
N HIS A 263 2.27 40.37 -13.23
CA HIS A 263 2.15 38.95 -13.55
C HIS A 263 0.73 38.69 -14.04
N LYS A 264 0.61 38.25 -15.29
CA LYS A 264 -0.69 38.03 -15.95
C LYS A 264 -1.19 36.64 -15.59
N THR A 265 -2.16 36.60 -14.68
CA THR A 265 -2.86 35.39 -14.26
C THR A 265 -3.53 34.70 -15.45
N ARG A 266 -3.68 33.37 -15.38
CA ARG A 266 -4.42 32.57 -16.39
C ARG A 266 -5.82 32.26 -15.91
N ARG A 267 -6.72 31.97 -16.85
CA ARG A 267 -7.98 31.28 -16.54
C ARG A 267 -7.74 29.78 -16.69
N GLY A 268 -7.91 29.05 -15.60
CA GLY A 268 -7.83 27.59 -15.58
C GLY A 268 -9.22 26.95 -15.49
N PHE A 269 -9.29 25.80 -14.82
CA PHE A 269 -10.53 25.04 -14.66
C PHE A 269 -11.27 25.45 -13.38
N GLY A 270 -12.53 25.87 -13.52
CA GLY A 270 -13.34 26.39 -12.41
C GLY A 270 -13.24 27.92 -12.25
N PRO A 271 -13.77 28.47 -11.15
CA PRO A 271 -13.81 29.92 -10.92
C PRO A 271 -12.45 30.47 -10.47
N GLY A 272 -12.29 31.78 -10.65
CA GLY A 272 -11.11 32.53 -10.20
C GLY A 272 -9.93 32.45 -11.17
N ASP A 273 -8.97 33.31 -10.90
CA ASP A 273 -7.68 33.32 -11.59
C ASP A 273 -6.81 32.19 -11.06
N GLN A 274 -5.98 31.63 -11.93
CA GLN A 274 -5.16 30.45 -11.64
C GLN A 274 -3.82 30.52 -12.36
N ASP A 275 -2.87 29.74 -11.88
CA ASP A 275 -1.61 29.45 -12.55
C ASP A 275 -1.15 28.03 -12.25
N TRP A 276 -0.44 27.41 -13.18
CA TRP A 276 0.08 26.05 -13.05
C TRP A 276 1.35 25.87 -13.85
N GLY A 277 2.20 24.95 -13.43
CA GLY A 277 3.44 24.69 -14.12
C GLY A 277 4.17 23.48 -13.58
N TYR A 278 5.27 23.17 -14.24
CA TYR A 278 6.21 22.14 -13.83
C TYR A 278 7.49 22.79 -13.35
N VAL A 279 8.08 22.23 -12.30
CA VAL A 279 9.45 22.51 -11.89
C VAL A 279 10.24 21.22 -12.01
N GLU A 280 11.34 21.27 -12.75
CA GLU A 280 12.34 20.20 -12.73
C GLU A 280 13.15 20.32 -11.43
N VAL A 281 12.83 19.46 -10.46
CA VAL A 281 13.41 19.52 -9.10
C VAL A 281 14.69 18.69 -8.98
N ARG A 282 14.89 17.79 -9.95
CA ARG A 282 16.13 17.05 -10.25
C ARG A 282 16.11 16.70 -11.72
N GLU A 283 17.26 16.30 -12.25
CA GLU A 283 17.40 15.76 -13.60
C GLU A 283 16.27 14.76 -13.94
N GLY A 284 15.43 15.15 -14.90
CA GLY A 284 14.30 14.36 -15.39
C GLY A 284 13.20 14.09 -14.36
N ALA A 285 13.11 14.85 -13.26
CA ALA A 285 12.08 14.70 -12.23
C ALA A 285 11.30 16.01 -12.08
N HIS A 286 10.02 16.00 -12.46
CA HIS A 286 9.21 17.21 -12.57
C HIS A 286 8.05 17.17 -11.59
N LEU A 287 7.98 18.14 -10.68
CA LEU A 287 6.81 18.38 -9.84
C LEU A 287 5.86 19.36 -10.52
N PHE A 288 4.57 19.05 -10.50
CA PHE A 288 3.49 19.92 -10.94
C PHE A 288 2.91 20.68 -9.75
N TYR A 289 2.68 21.98 -9.95
CA TYR A 289 1.91 22.81 -9.03
C TYR A 289 0.70 23.44 -9.74
N TRP A 290 -0.34 23.69 -8.95
CA TRP A 290 -1.52 24.44 -9.38
C TRP A 290 -1.91 25.45 -8.31
N LEU A 291 -1.69 26.72 -8.63
CA LEU A 291 -2.04 27.88 -7.84
C LEU A 291 -3.45 28.36 -8.19
N TYR A 292 -4.30 28.46 -7.18
CA TYR A 292 -5.56 29.19 -7.21
C TYR A 292 -5.39 30.51 -6.45
N TYR A 293 -5.63 31.62 -7.12
CA TYR A 293 -5.65 32.92 -6.44
C TYR A 293 -6.96 33.09 -5.68
N THR A 294 -6.90 33.80 -4.56
CA THR A 294 -8.07 34.02 -3.72
C THR A 294 -9.21 34.70 -4.49
N THR A 295 -10.44 34.23 -4.28
CA THR A 295 -11.65 34.88 -4.80
C THR A 295 -12.31 35.82 -3.78
N ALA A 296 -11.62 36.08 -2.66
CA ALA A 296 -12.06 37.05 -1.67
C ALA A 296 -12.14 38.45 -2.30
N ASN A 297 -13.08 39.27 -1.82
CA ASN A 297 -13.17 40.68 -2.21
C ASN A 297 -12.04 41.49 -1.55
N VAL A 298 -10.87 41.50 -2.18
CA VAL A 298 -9.67 42.24 -1.74
C VAL A 298 -9.02 42.98 -2.92
N SER A 299 -8.22 44.00 -2.62
CA SER A 299 -7.56 44.81 -3.63
C SER A 299 -6.43 44.06 -4.33
N ALA A 300 -5.69 43.23 -3.61
CA ALA A 300 -4.65 42.37 -4.18
C ALA A 300 -4.70 40.96 -3.59
N TYR A 301 -4.35 39.94 -4.39
CA TYR A 301 -4.26 38.56 -3.90
C TYR A 301 -3.22 38.41 -2.78
N THR A 302 -2.24 39.31 -2.70
CA THR A 302 -1.22 39.39 -1.65
C THR A 302 -1.77 39.84 -0.29
N ASP A 303 -3.00 40.37 -0.24
CA ASP A 303 -3.68 40.70 1.01
C ASP A 303 -4.17 39.43 1.74
N ARG A 304 -4.06 38.28 1.09
CA ARG A 304 -4.40 36.96 1.63
C ARG A 304 -3.16 36.05 1.65
N PRO A 305 -3.08 35.13 2.62
CA PRO A 305 -1.96 34.21 2.72
C PRO A 305 -1.92 33.23 1.54
N LEU A 306 -0.79 32.55 1.40
CA LEU A 306 -0.63 31.38 0.56
C LEU A 306 -0.70 30.13 1.42
N VAL A 307 -1.64 29.25 1.11
CA VAL A 307 -1.75 27.93 1.74
C VAL A 307 -1.32 26.86 0.75
N ILE A 308 -0.28 26.13 1.10
CA ILE A 308 0.18 24.96 0.35
C ILE A 308 -0.60 23.75 0.86
N TRP A 309 -1.22 23.00 -0.05
CA TRP A 309 -1.89 21.74 0.27
C TRP A 309 -1.09 20.55 -0.24
N LEU A 310 -0.74 19.65 0.69
CA LEU A 310 -0.07 18.39 0.41
C LEU A 310 -0.94 17.20 0.80
N GLN A 311 -1.38 16.45 -0.19
CA GLN A 311 -2.15 15.23 0.02
C GLN A 311 -1.28 14.07 0.55
N GLY A 312 -1.92 12.94 0.91
CA GLY A 312 -1.23 11.74 1.40
C GLY A 312 -1.02 10.61 0.39
N GLY A 313 -1.36 9.38 0.81
CA GLY A 313 -1.14 8.14 0.07
C GLY A 313 -0.08 7.24 0.72
N PRO A 314 1.22 7.36 0.39
CA PRO A 314 1.82 8.34 -0.53
C PRO A 314 1.39 8.15 -1.98
N GLY A 315 1.50 9.23 -2.76
CA GLY A 315 1.27 9.21 -4.19
C GLY A 315 -0.15 9.56 -4.62
N ILE A 316 -1.00 10.10 -3.73
CA ILE A 316 -2.32 10.61 -4.07
C ILE A 316 -2.21 12.08 -4.48
N ALA A 317 -2.85 12.45 -5.59
CA ALA A 317 -2.75 13.78 -6.18
C ALA A 317 -3.50 14.86 -5.37
N SER A 318 -2.79 15.92 -4.98
CA SER A 318 -3.36 17.13 -4.38
C SER A 318 -4.29 17.85 -5.35
N THR A 319 -3.93 17.88 -6.63
CA THR A 319 -4.70 18.56 -7.69
C THR A 319 -6.01 17.86 -8.04
N GLY A 320 -6.13 16.55 -7.74
CA GLY A 320 -7.36 15.78 -7.89
C GLY A 320 -8.13 15.72 -6.59
N CYS A 321 -7.77 14.79 -5.71
CA CYS A 321 -8.49 14.52 -4.47
C CYS A 321 -8.58 15.77 -3.57
N GLY A 322 -7.44 16.44 -3.32
CA GLY A 322 -7.43 17.66 -2.51
C GLY A 322 -8.34 18.76 -3.07
N CYS A 323 -8.20 19.07 -4.37
CA CYS A 323 -8.98 20.12 -5.00
C CYS A 323 -10.46 19.73 -5.21
N PHE A 324 -10.74 18.62 -5.88
CA PHE A 324 -12.07 18.28 -6.39
C PHE A 324 -12.87 17.34 -5.52
N GLU A 325 -12.32 16.78 -4.44
CA GLU A 325 -13.12 16.02 -3.47
C GLU A 325 -13.24 16.76 -2.14
N GLN A 326 -12.25 17.58 -1.77
CA GLN A 326 -12.17 18.15 -0.41
C GLN A 326 -12.39 19.67 -0.36
N LEU A 327 -11.43 20.48 -0.83
CA LEU A 327 -11.31 21.89 -0.41
C LEU A 327 -11.30 22.92 -1.55
N GLY A 328 -11.24 22.48 -2.80
CA GLY A 328 -11.26 23.36 -3.96
C GLY A 328 -12.65 23.93 -4.24
N PRO A 329 -12.75 24.87 -5.20
CA PRO A 329 -13.94 25.69 -5.43
C PRO A 329 -15.15 24.91 -5.94
N ILE A 330 -14.92 23.82 -6.68
CA ILE A 330 -15.98 22.98 -7.27
C ILE A 330 -15.67 21.49 -7.09
N ASP A 331 -16.71 20.67 -7.03
CA ASP A 331 -16.59 19.20 -7.01
C ASP A 331 -16.44 18.58 -8.41
N ILE A 332 -16.34 17.25 -8.47
CA ILE A 332 -16.20 16.49 -9.72
C ILE A 332 -17.44 16.58 -10.62
N GLU A 333 -18.61 16.95 -10.07
CA GLU A 333 -19.80 17.28 -10.86
C GLU A 333 -19.83 18.76 -11.32
N GLY A 334 -18.81 19.54 -10.97
CA GLY A 334 -18.70 20.96 -11.28
C GLY A 334 -19.56 21.87 -10.40
N ARG A 335 -20.11 21.37 -9.29
CA ARG A 335 -20.94 22.14 -8.37
C ARG A 335 -20.05 22.94 -7.41
N PRO A 336 -20.41 24.19 -7.07
CA PRO A 336 -19.65 24.99 -6.12
C PRO A 336 -19.69 24.42 -4.70
N ARG A 337 -18.59 24.56 -3.96
CA ARG A 337 -18.53 24.26 -2.52
C ARG A 337 -18.62 25.51 -1.68
N ASP A 338 -19.54 25.53 -0.72
CA ASP A 338 -19.62 26.61 0.28
C ASP A 338 -18.39 26.66 1.21
N SER A 339 -17.75 25.52 1.44
CA SER A 339 -16.57 25.37 2.32
C SER A 339 -15.22 25.48 1.59
N ASN A 340 -15.21 25.95 0.33
CA ASN A 340 -13.98 26.06 -0.45
C ASN A 340 -12.97 27.01 0.22
N TRP A 341 -11.67 26.69 0.15
CA TRP A 341 -10.63 27.51 0.80
C TRP A 341 -10.27 28.75 -0.02
N VAL A 342 -10.41 28.66 -1.35
CA VAL A 342 -10.02 29.72 -2.30
C VAL A 342 -10.78 31.03 -2.07
N GLN A 343 -12.01 30.98 -1.54
CA GLN A 343 -12.78 32.18 -1.16
C GLN A 343 -12.15 33.00 -0.03
N HIS A 344 -11.14 32.48 0.65
CA HIS A 344 -10.49 33.14 1.80
C HIS A 344 -8.99 33.34 1.63
N MET A 345 -8.32 32.51 0.82
CA MET A 345 -6.87 32.49 0.68
C MET A 345 -6.41 32.02 -0.69
N ASN A 346 -5.14 32.26 -1.02
CA ASN A 346 -4.51 31.63 -2.18
C ASN A 346 -4.17 30.19 -1.81
N VAL A 347 -4.39 29.24 -2.72
CA VAL A 347 -4.14 27.82 -2.46
C VAL A 347 -3.20 27.27 -3.53
N LEU A 348 -2.08 26.70 -3.11
CA LEU A 348 -1.11 26.02 -3.97
C LEU A 348 -1.22 24.52 -3.75
N PHE A 349 -1.84 23.82 -4.71
CA PHE A 349 -1.84 22.37 -4.73
C PHE A 349 -0.54 21.89 -5.37
N ILE A 350 0.18 20.98 -4.72
CA ILE A 350 1.38 20.37 -5.26
C ILE A 350 1.16 18.87 -5.34
N ASP A 351 1.31 18.30 -6.54
CA ASP A 351 1.27 16.86 -6.73
C ASP A 351 2.61 16.26 -6.34
N SER A 352 2.74 15.89 -5.07
CA SER A 352 3.98 15.36 -4.50
C SER A 352 3.73 13.99 -3.90
N PRO A 353 4.69 13.05 -4.00
CA PRO A 353 6.04 13.14 -4.62
C PRO A 353 6.05 13.13 -6.16
N VAL A 354 7.23 13.30 -6.77
CA VAL A 354 7.41 13.16 -8.23
C VAL A 354 6.83 11.83 -8.71
N GLY A 355 6.02 11.88 -9.78
CA GLY A 355 5.22 10.77 -10.29
C GLY A 355 3.74 10.80 -9.87
N THR A 356 3.38 11.61 -8.89
CA THR A 356 2.00 11.74 -8.40
C THR A 356 1.18 12.66 -9.30
N GLY A 357 -0.09 12.33 -9.57
CA GLY A 357 -0.99 13.22 -10.32
C GLY A 357 -0.43 13.62 -11.70
N PHE A 358 -0.16 14.91 -11.88
CA PHE A 358 0.49 15.43 -13.09
C PHE A 358 2.03 15.41 -13.02
N SER A 359 2.63 15.29 -11.84
CA SER A 359 4.09 15.21 -11.68
C SER A 359 4.65 13.92 -12.30
N TYR A 360 5.84 13.98 -12.89
CA TYR A 360 6.36 12.88 -13.69
C TYR A 360 7.89 12.74 -13.64
N VAL A 361 8.36 11.57 -14.05
CA VAL A 361 9.78 11.30 -14.30
C VAL A 361 10.01 11.04 -15.79
N GLU A 362 11.03 11.66 -16.36
CA GLU A 362 11.54 11.34 -17.70
C GLU A 362 12.34 10.04 -17.65
N GLN A 363 12.32 9.26 -18.73
CA GLN A 363 13.15 8.06 -18.83
C GLN A 363 14.27 8.30 -19.85
N PRO A 364 15.51 7.83 -19.59
CA PRO A 364 15.92 6.96 -18.48
C PRO A 364 16.42 7.66 -17.20
N HIS A 365 16.49 9.01 -17.19
CA HIS A 365 17.24 9.76 -16.16
C HIS A 365 16.43 10.10 -14.90
N GLY A 366 15.12 10.20 -15.01
CA GLY A 366 14.22 10.55 -13.91
C GLY A 366 14.03 9.42 -12.91
N HIS A 367 14.13 9.76 -11.63
CA HIS A 367 14.02 8.81 -10.52
C HIS A 367 12.94 9.22 -9.51
N TYR A 368 12.21 8.23 -9.00
CA TYR A 368 11.27 8.41 -7.90
C TYR A 368 11.99 8.58 -6.56
N ALA A 369 11.39 9.32 -5.64
CA ALA A 369 11.87 9.38 -4.26
C ALA A 369 11.70 8.01 -3.57
N MET A 370 12.68 7.61 -2.77
CA MET A 370 12.64 6.38 -1.96
C MET A 370 12.56 6.65 -0.45
N HIS A 371 12.71 7.92 -0.06
CA HIS A 371 12.75 8.37 1.33
C HIS A 371 12.07 9.74 1.46
N ASN A 372 11.52 10.02 2.65
CA ASN A 372 10.77 11.25 2.93
C ASN A 372 11.64 12.51 2.80
N ASN A 373 12.92 12.44 3.17
CA ASN A 373 13.88 13.54 2.99
C ASN A 373 14.03 13.97 1.54
N ARG A 374 14.05 13.02 0.58
CA ARG A 374 14.13 13.35 -0.84
C ARG A 374 12.89 14.11 -1.31
N ILE A 375 11.71 13.77 -0.79
CA ILE A 375 10.46 14.47 -1.07
C ILE A 375 10.54 15.91 -0.55
N ALA A 376 11.02 16.11 0.68
CA ALA A 376 11.18 17.44 1.27
C ALA A 376 12.13 18.33 0.45
N LEU A 377 13.27 17.79 0.01
CA LEU A 377 14.23 18.52 -0.83
C LEU A 377 13.66 18.85 -2.22
N ASP A 378 12.92 17.91 -2.83
CA ASP A 378 12.22 18.16 -4.11
C ASP A 378 11.20 19.31 -3.94
N LEU A 379 10.47 19.36 -2.82
CA LEU A 379 9.51 20.43 -2.51
C LEU A 379 10.18 21.78 -2.23
N VAL A 380 11.36 21.79 -1.59
CA VAL A 380 12.16 23.01 -1.39
C VAL A 380 12.59 23.59 -2.73
N GLU A 381 13.08 22.76 -3.65
CA GLU A 381 13.48 23.22 -4.98
C GLU A 381 12.26 23.76 -5.77
N LEU A 382 11.11 23.09 -5.69
CA LEU A 382 9.88 23.65 -6.27
C LEU A 382 9.56 25.02 -5.68
N MET A 383 9.65 25.20 -4.37
CA MET A 383 9.39 26.50 -3.75
C MET A 383 10.40 27.57 -4.13
N HIS A 384 11.67 27.21 -4.27
CA HIS A 384 12.70 28.13 -4.73
C HIS A 384 12.35 28.68 -6.12
N GLN A 385 12.07 27.80 -7.09
CA GLN A 385 11.69 28.19 -8.45
C GLN A 385 10.34 28.92 -8.49
N PHE A 386 9.35 28.47 -7.71
CA PHE A 386 8.06 29.13 -7.59
C PHE A 386 8.21 30.55 -7.06
N LEU A 387 8.99 30.79 -6.02
CA LEU A 387 9.17 32.12 -5.43
C LEU A 387 9.98 33.06 -6.32
N LEU A 388 10.83 32.54 -7.21
CA LEU A 388 11.47 33.33 -8.27
C LEU A 388 10.46 33.75 -9.35
N GLN A 389 9.58 32.82 -9.75
CA GLN A 389 8.54 33.08 -10.75
C GLN A 389 7.43 34.00 -10.23
N TYR A 390 7.09 33.91 -8.95
CA TYR A 390 6.02 34.65 -8.29
C TYR A 390 6.54 35.46 -7.09
N PRO A 391 7.37 36.49 -7.31
CA PRO A 391 8.09 37.20 -6.23
C PRO A 391 7.18 37.88 -5.21
N ALA A 392 5.92 38.17 -5.57
CA ALA A 392 4.94 38.70 -4.65
C ALA A 392 4.70 37.78 -3.44
N PHE A 393 4.74 36.46 -3.63
CA PHE A 393 4.54 35.49 -2.53
C PHE A 393 5.72 35.41 -1.56
N GLN A 394 6.91 35.93 -1.89
CA GLN A 394 8.02 36.03 -0.95
C GLN A 394 7.67 36.88 0.28
N ARG A 395 6.72 37.81 0.14
CA ARG A 395 6.27 38.74 1.20
C ARG A 395 4.94 38.36 1.84
N VAL A 396 4.29 37.32 1.34
CA VAL A 396 2.97 36.86 1.82
C VAL A 396 3.17 35.75 2.86
N PRO A 397 2.42 35.72 3.97
CA PRO A 397 2.46 34.61 4.90
C PRO A 397 2.16 33.26 4.21
N ILE A 398 3.06 32.28 4.38
CA ILE A 398 2.92 30.94 3.82
C ILE A 398 2.59 29.96 4.93
N HIS A 399 1.60 29.09 4.69
CA HIS A 399 1.22 28.01 5.59
C HIS A 399 1.15 26.69 4.83
N ILE A 400 1.70 25.63 5.41
CA ILE A 400 1.61 24.29 4.83
C ILE A 400 0.51 23.53 5.56
N PHE A 401 -0.47 23.04 4.81
CA PHE A 401 -1.50 22.14 5.30
C PHE A 401 -1.36 20.79 4.59
N SER A 402 -1.61 19.71 5.31
CA SER A 402 -1.54 18.37 4.76
C SER A 402 -2.54 17.41 5.38
N GLU A 403 -2.60 16.21 4.82
CA GLU A 403 -3.43 15.10 5.31
C GLU A 403 -2.69 13.76 5.20
N SER A 404 -2.97 12.82 6.09
CA SER A 404 -2.55 11.42 5.97
C SER A 404 -1.02 11.26 5.90
N TYR A 405 -0.46 10.63 4.86
CA TYR A 405 0.99 10.56 4.63
C TYR A 405 1.65 11.95 4.46
N GLY A 406 0.87 12.97 4.08
CA GLY A 406 1.28 14.37 4.13
C GLY A 406 1.67 14.82 5.54
N GLY A 407 1.26 14.11 6.59
CA GLY A 407 1.74 14.27 7.97
C GLY A 407 3.20 13.84 8.21
N LYS A 408 3.87 13.30 7.19
CA LYS A 408 5.33 13.14 7.15
C LYS A 408 5.99 14.11 6.18
N MET A 409 5.40 14.27 4.99
CA MET A 409 5.96 15.14 3.95
C MET A 409 5.98 16.61 4.39
N ALA A 410 4.87 17.11 4.91
CA ALA A 410 4.73 18.51 5.32
C ALA A 410 5.68 18.94 6.44
N PRO A 411 5.84 18.19 7.56
CA PRO A 411 6.76 18.62 8.60
C PRO A 411 8.22 18.60 8.13
N GLU A 412 8.64 17.60 7.34
CA GLU A 412 10.02 17.56 6.84
C GLU A 412 10.27 18.66 5.81
N PHE A 413 9.31 18.90 4.92
CA PHE A 413 9.34 20.01 3.98
C PHE A 413 9.41 21.36 4.70
N ALA A 414 8.59 21.60 5.72
CA ALA A 414 8.61 22.84 6.48
C ALA A 414 9.97 23.09 7.16
N LEU A 415 10.58 22.02 7.68
CA LEU A 415 11.88 22.08 8.33
C LEU A 415 12.99 22.41 7.32
N GLU A 416 13.05 21.66 6.22
CA GLU A 416 14.05 21.89 5.17
C GLU A 416 13.89 23.25 4.49
N LEU A 417 12.64 23.72 4.30
CA LEU A 417 12.35 25.04 3.76
C LEU A 417 12.84 26.16 4.70
N HIS A 418 12.63 26.00 6.01
CA HIS A 418 13.15 26.95 6.99
C HIS A 418 14.69 26.95 7.04
N LEU A 419 15.32 25.77 6.95
CA LEU A 419 16.78 25.67 6.92
C LEU A 419 17.35 26.29 5.63
N ALA A 420 16.68 26.12 4.49
CA ALA A 420 17.05 26.77 3.22
C ALA A 420 16.96 28.31 3.31
N GLU A 421 15.90 28.82 3.96
CA GLU A 421 15.77 30.25 4.27
C GLU A 421 16.92 30.74 5.17
N GLN A 422 17.27 30.02 6.23
CA GLN A 422 18.40 30.38 7.11
C GLN A 422 19.75 30.39 6.38
N ARG A 423 19.91 29.52 5.37
CA ARG A 423 21.10 29.48 4.51
C ARG A 423 21.09 30.57 3.43
N GLY A 424 20.00 31.33 3.29
CA GLY A 424 19.84 32.37 2.28
C GLY A 424 19.63 31.84 0.86
N GLU A 425 19.19 30.58 0.71
CA GLU A 425 18.93 29.95 -0.59
C GLU A 425 17.64 30.49 -1.24
N LEU A 426 16.67 30.89 -0.42
CA LEU A 426 15.42 31.51 -0.85
C LEU A 426 14.87 32.44 0.24
N VAL A 427 13.92 33.30 -0.14
CA VAL A 427 13.22 34.20 0.79
C VAL A 427 11.73 33.86 0.76
N CYS A 428 11.18 33.51 1.92
CA CYS A 428 9.74 33.29 2.06
C CYS A 428 9.25 33.77 3.43
N GLN A 429 7.96 33.63 3.72
CA GLN A 429 7.42 33.92 5.04
C GLN A 429 6.63 32.73 5.59
N LEU A 430 7.29 31.57 5.72
CA LEU A 430 6.68 30.39 6.31
C LEU A 430 6.29 30.67 7.78
N LYS A 431 5.02 30.45 8.13
CA LYS A 431 4.48 30.72 9.48
C LYS A 431 4.03 29.48 10.22
N SER A 432 3.52 28.47 9.51
CA SER A 432 3.03 27.26 10.16
C SER A 432 3.00 26.04 9.25
N VAL A 433 3.01 24.88 9.89
CA VAL A 433 2.70 23.58 9.28
C VAL A 433 1.60 22.90 10.08
N VAL A 434 0.56 22.43 9.39
CA VAL A 434 -0.64 21.85 10.01
C VAL A 434 -0.96 20.51 9.36
N MET A 435 -0.99 19.46 10.16
CA MET A 435 -1.12 18.08 9.68
C MET A 435 -2.49 17.51 10.06
N GLY A 436 -3.27 17.15 9.06
CA GLY A 436 -4.58 16.50 9.21
C GLY A 436 -4.45 15.00 9.28
N ASN A 437 -5.13 14.38 10.25
CA ASN A 437 -5.22 12.92 10.41
C ASN A 437 -3.88 12.22 10.05
N PRO A 438 -2.78 12.54 10.75
CA PRO A 438 -1.47 12.34 10.15
C PRO A 438 -0.90 10.94 10.41
N TRP A 439 -0.34 10.34 9.37
CA TRP A 439 0.40 9.07 9.45
C TRP A 439 1.84 9.29 9.97
N THR A 440 2.02 10.14 10.99
CA THR A 440 3.33 10.52 11.55
C THR A 440 3.97 9.39 12.36
N SER A 441 3.16 8.65 13.13
CA SER A 441 3.60 7.46 13.87
C SER A 441 2.71 6.26 13.53
N PRO A 442 3.05 5.49 12.48
CA PRO A 442 2.24 4.37 12.00
C PRO A 442 1.98 3.31 13.06
N LEU A 443 2.99 3.03 13.90
CA LEU A 443 2.90 2.06 14.97
C LEU A 443 1.87 2.48 16.04
N ASP A 444 1.83 3.77 16.40
CA ASP A 444 0.85 4.26 17.38
C ASP A 444 -0.59 4.14 16.88
N SER A 445 -0.82 4.47 15.61
CA SER A 445 -2.12 4.26 14.98
C SER A 445 -2.49 2.79 15.04
N THR A 446 -1.61 1.90 14.58
CA THR A 446 -1.83 0.45 14.52
C THR A 446 -2.14 -0.15 15.90
N LEU A 447 -1.36 0.19 16.92
CA LEU A 447 -1.59 -0.29 18.29
C LEU A 447 -2.90 0.22 18.89
N SER A 448 -3.46 1.30 18.35
CA SER A 448 -4.70 1.89 18.83
C SER A 448 -5.96 1.32 18.19
N TYR A 449 -5.86 0.53 17.12
CA TYR A 449 -7.02 0.02 16.38
C TYR A 449 -7.93 -0.86 17.25
N ALA A 450 -7.37 -1.90 17.89
CA ALA A 450 -8.13 -2.79 18.75
C ALA A 450 -8.88 -2.07 19.89
N PRO A 451 -8.23 -1.23 20.73
CA PRO A 451 -8.95 -0.53 21.80
C PRO A 451 -9.96 0.50 21.27
N TYR A 452 -9.66 1.20 20.17
CA TYR A 452 -10.58 2.15 19.57
C TYR A 452 -11.85 1.45 19.05
N LEU A 453 -11.71 0.37 18.28
CA LEU A 453 -12.83 -0.40 17.75
C LEU A 453 -13.69 -1.03 18.85
N LEU A 454 -13.06 -1.55 19.92
CA LEU A 454 -13.78 -2.11 21.06
C LEU A 454 -14.60 -1.04 21.79
N GLN A 455 -14.02 0.14 22.04
CA GLN A 455 -14.71 1.24 22.73
C GLN A 455 -15.85 1.83 21.90
N MET A 456 -15.75 1.77 20.57
CA MET A 456 -16.82 2.17 19.66
C MET A 456 -17.93 1.11 19.51
N GLY A 457 -17.77 -0.07 20.12
CA GLY A 457 -18.71 -1.19 20.00
C GLY A 457 -18.71 -1.86 18.63
N ILE A 458 -17.66 -1.66 17.84
CA ILE A 458 -17.53 -2.20 16.48
C ILE A 458 -17.01 -3.64 16.51
N VAL A 459 -16.18 -3.98 17.50
CA VAL A 459 -15.71 -5.36 17.74
C VAL A 459 -15.98 -5.80 19.18
N ASP A 460 -16.03 -7.11 19.39
CA ASP A 460 -16.06 -7.72 20.71
C ASP A 460 -14.64 -8.03 21.23
N HIS A 461 -14.55 -8.77 22.33
CA HIS A 461 -13.25 -9.17 22.90
C HIS A 461 -12.49 -10.19 22.04
N VAL A 462 -13.13 -10.92 21.14
CA VAL A 462 -12.46 -11.82 20.19
C VAL A 462 -11.75 -10.95 19.14
N GLY A 463 -12.51 -10.09 18.45
CA GLY A 463 -11.95 -9.17 17.45
C GLY A 463 -10.88 -8.26 18.03
N TYR A 464 -11.04 -7.78 19.27
CA TYR A 464 -10.00 -7.04 19.98
C TYR A 464 -8.68 -7.83 20.07
N ARG A 465 -8.72 -9.09 20.52
CA ARG A 465 -7.51 -9.90 20.73
C ARG A 465 -6.81 -10.20 19.41
N ASP A 466 -7.57 -10.51 18.37
CA ASP A 466 -7.03 -10.90 17.07
C ASP A 466 -6.37 -9.69 16.38
N ILE A 467 -7.03 -8.53 16.38
CA ILE A 467 -6.45 -7.27 15.88
C ILE A 467 -5.23 -6.86 16.70
N ALA A 468 -5.29 -6.94 18.04
CA ALA A 468 -4.17 -6.61 18.92
C ALA A 468 -2.98 -7.57 18.73
N GLY A 469 -3.24 -8.84 18.42
CA GLY A 469 -2.21 -9.83 18.11
C GLY A 469 -1.40 -9.45 16.86
N VAL A 470 -2.07 -9.07 15.77
CA VAL A 470 -1.39 -8.59 14.56
C VAL A 470 -0.65 -7.28 14.83
N ALA A 471 -1.26 -6.34 15.56
CA ALA A 471 -0.62 -5.09 15.92
C ALA A 471 0.67 -5.30 16.76
N ALA A 472 0.69 -6.32 17.62
CA ALA A 472 1.88 -6.69 18.40
C ALA A 472 3.01 -7.26 17.50
N GLU A 473 2.67 -8.04 16.47
CA GLU A 473 3.66 -8.53 15.51
C GLU A 473 4.22 -7.39 14.66
N ILE A 474 3.37 -6.46 14.21
CA ILE A 474 3.80 -5.22 13.55
C ILE A 474 4.77 -4.44 14.44
N ALA A 475 4.47 -4.31 15.74
CA ALA A 475 5.35 -3.66 16.70
C ALA A 475 6.73 -4.35 16.76
N ARG A 476 6.75 -5.69 16.82
CA ARG A 476 7.99 -6.47 16.83
C ARG A 476 8.83 -6.21 15.58
N LEU A 477 8.21 -6.16 14.41
CA LEU A 477 8.89 -5.88 13.13
C LEU A 477 9.43 -4.45 13.08
N VAL A 478 8.66 -3.48 13.56
CA VAL A 478 9.08 -2.07 13.68
C VAL A 478 10.28 -1.92 14.60
N TYR A 479 10.26 -2.52 15.80
CA TYR A 479 11.39 -2.47 16.72
C TYR A 479 12.64 -3.16 16.17
N ALA A 480 12.48 -4.12 15.26
CA ALA A 480 13.58 -4.76 14.55
C ALA A 480 14.04 -4.00 13.28
N GLY A 481 13.47 -2.82 12.99
CA GLY A 481 13.79 -2.02 11.80
C GLY A 481 13.31 -2.64 10.48
N LYS A 482 12.36 -3.57 10.52
CA LYS A 482 11.87 -4.31 9.34
C LYS A 482 10.62 -3.64 8.74
N TRP A 483 10.81 -2.43 8.20
CA TRP A 483 9.72 -1.55 7.75
C TRP A 483 8.81 -2.15 6.68
N LEU A 484 9.40 -2.77 5.64
CA LEU A 484 8.62 -3.40 4.57
C LEU A 484 7.78 -4.58 5.09
N GLN A 485 8.35 -5.42 5.94
CA GLN A 485 7.63 -6.55 6.52
C GLN A 485 6.48 -6.09 7.43
N ALA A 486 6.66 -4.97 8.13
CA ALA A 486 5.60 -4.36 8.93
C ALA A 486 4.46 -3.81 8.06
N LEU A 487 4.78 -3.21 6.90
CA LEU A 487 3.81 -2.74 5.92
C LEU A 487 3.04 -3.91 5.26
N ASP A 488 3.71 -5.04 5.02
CA ASP A 488 3.12 -6.23 4.38
C ASP A 488 2.16 -7.01 5.30
N GLN A 489 2.00 -6.62 6.57
CA GLN A 489 1.06 -7.29 7.48
C GLN A 489 -0.40 -6.95 7.15
N SER A 490 -1.24 -7.97 7.01
CA SER A 490 -2.67 -7.86 6.66
C SER A 490 -3.57 -7.46 7.84
N ILE A 491 -3.22 -6.44 8.64
CA ILE A 491 -4.09 -6.04 9.77
C ILE A 491 -5.47 -5.56 9.30
N GLN A 492 -5.54 -4.95 8.11
CA GLN A 492 -6.80 -4.51 7.51
C GLN A 492 -7.74 -5.70 7.23
N GLU A 493 -7.23 -6.82 6.73
CA GLU A 493 -8.03 -8.03 6.45
C GLU A 493 -8.66 -8.60 7.73
N VAL A 494 -7.90 -8.58 8.84
CA VAL A 494 -8.38 -9.01 10.15
C VAL A 494 -9.47 -8.05 10.66
N ILE A 495 -9.27 -6.73 10.51
CA ILE A 495 -10.30 -5.73 10.84
C ILE A 495 -11.56 -5.98 10.01
N GLU A 496 -11.44 -6.14 8.69
CA GLU A 496 -12.58 -6.38 7.79
C GLU A 496 -13.36 -7.62 8.21
N THR A 497 -12.67 -8.72 8.53
CA THR A 497 -13.27 -9.98 8.97
C THR A 497 -14.10 -9.83 10.24
N HIS A 498 -13.60 -9.10 11.25
CA HIS A 498 -14.32 -8.94 12.52
C HIS A 498 -15.38 -7.83 12.51
N THR A 499 -15.33 -6.91 11.55
CA THR A 499 -16.22 -5.74 11.51
C THR A 499 -17.29 -5.82 10.43
N GLY A 500 -17.18 -6.77 9.50
CA GLY A 500 -18.04 -6.83 8.32
C GLY A 500 -17.76 -5.70 7.32
N GLY A 501 -16.50 -5.22 7.29
CA GLY A 501 -16.06 -4.18 6.35
C GLY A 501 -16.29 -2.74 6.84
N VAL A 502 -15.95 -2.43 8.10
CA VAL A 502 -15.98 -1.03 8.57
C VAL A 502 -15.12 -0.14 7.68
N PHE A 503 -15.64 1.03 7.33
CA PHE A 503 -14.90 1.96 6.48
C PHE A 503 -13.74 2.63 7.24
N LEU A 504 -12.51 2.30 6.85
CA LEU A 504 -11.29 2.77 7.54
C LEU A 504 -11.20 4.30 7.67
N TYR A 505 -11.67 5.03 6.67
CA TYR A 505 -11.56 6.49 6.67
C TYR A 505 -12.69 7.17 7.45
N ASN A 506 -13.77 6.48 7.79
CA ASN A 506 -14.81 7.01 8.67
C ASN A 506 -15.67 5.85 9.19
N THR A 507 -15.43 5.44 10.43
CA THR A 507 -16.08 4.29 11.07
C THR A 507 -17.60 4.37 11.23
N GLN A 508 -18.21 5.54 10.99
CA GLN A 508 -19.67 5.71 11.00
C GLN A 508 -20.25 6.03 9.62
N ARG A 509 -19.44 6.00 8.56
CA ARG A 509 -19.96 6.13 7.20
C ARG A 509 -20.84 4.93 6.90
N ARG A 510 -22.00 5.20 6.31
CA ARG A 510 -22.86 4.16 5.76
C ARG A 510 -22.16 3.58 4.54
N VAL A 511 -21.84 2.29 4.61
CA VAL A 511 -21.23 1.54 3.51
C VAL A 511 -22.11 0.36 3.13
N HIS A 512 -22.19 0.08 1.84
CA HIS A 512 -22.78 -1.15 1.33
C HIS A 512 -21.67 -2.19 1.15
N VAL A 513 -21.95 -3.46 1.41
CA VAL A 513 -20.93 -4.55 1.37
C VAL A 513 -20.27 -4.70 -0.01
N ASN A 514 -20.97 -4.26 -1.06
CA ASN A 514 -20.47 -4.32 -2.44
C ASN A 514 -19.74 -3.05 -2.90
N ASP A 515 -19.74 -1.98 -2.09
CA ASP A 515 -19.12 -0.72 -2.48
C ASP A 515 -17.63 -0.77 -2.13
N VAL A 516 -16.78 -0.70 -3.15
CA VAL A 516 -15.33 -0.55 -2.97
C VAL A 516 -15.04 0.94 -2.85
N TYR A 517 -15.06 1.47 -1.61
CA TYR A 517 -14.62 2.83 -1.33
C TYR A 517 -13.15 2.83 -0.90
N ARG A 518 -12.32 3.60 -1.60
CA ARG A 518 -10.91 3.83 -1.24
C ARG A 518 -10.61 5.32 -1.31
N TYR A 519 -9.78 5.78 -0.38
CA TYR A 519 -9.34 7.17 -0.32
C TYR A 519 -8.53 7.53 -1.56
N GLY A 520 -8.90 8.62 -2.22
CA GLY A 520 -8.27 9.06 -3.47
C GLY A 520 -8.59 8.18 -4.68
N GLU A 521 -9.58 7.28 -4.60
CA GLU A 521 -10.01 6.42 -5.70
C GLU A 521 -11.53 6.53 -5.95
N ASP A 522 -12.06 7.75 -6.11
CA ASP A 522 -13.35 7.89 -6.79
C ASP A 522 -13.17 7.42 -8.25
N PRO A 523 -13.94 6.40 -8.71
CA PRO A 523 -13.82 5.88 -10.07
C PRO A 523 -14.00 6.95 -11.15
N GLN A 524 -14.75 8.01 -10.85
CA GLN A 524 -15.05 9.11 -11.78
C GLN A 524 -14.00 10.22 -11.75
N LEU A 525 -13.24 10.36 -10.65
CA LEU A 525 -12.25 11.44 -10.53
C LEU A 525 -11.20 11.36 -11.64
N ARG A 526 -10.69 10.16 -11.95
CA ARG A 526 -9.70 10.00 -13.03
C ARG A 526 -10.27 10.46 -14.37
N GLU A 527 -11.48 10.03 -14.71
CA GLU A 527 -12.11 10.40 -15.98
C GLU A 527 -12.32 11.92 -16.05
N PHE A 528 -12.82 12.51 -14.97
CA PHE A 528 -13.01 13.96 -14.85
C PHE A 528 -11.70 14.72 -15.03
N MET A 529 -10.63 14.32 -14.35
CA MET A 529 -9.33 14.99 -14.45
C MET A 529 -8.78 14.93 -15.88
N VAL A 530 -8.84 13.76 -16.52
CA VAL A 530 -8.33 13.56 -17.89
C VAL A 530 -9.18 14.31 -18.92
N ASN A 531 -10.50 14.22 -18.85
CA ASN A 531 -11.39 14.76 -19.88
C ASN A 531 -11.62 16.27 -19.74
N ASN A 532 -11.57 16.80 -18.52
CA ASN A 532 -11.93 18.18 -18.24
C ASN A 532 -10.70 19.02 -17.88
N VAL A 533 -9.96 18.61 -16.85
CA VAL A 533 -8.86 19.42 -16.30
C VAL A 533 -7.65 19.43 -17.24
N THR A 534 -7.13 18.25 -17.61
CA THR A 534 -5.95 18.12 -18.48
C THR A 534 -6.11 18.90 -19.79
N ARG A 535 -7.30 18.80 -20.41
CA ARG A 535 -7.61 19.52 -21.66
C ARG A 535 -7.68 21.03 -21.46
N THR A 536 -8.33 21.48 -20.39
CA THR A 536 -8.50 22.92 -20.11
C THR A 536 -7.17 23.58 -19.77
N LEU A 537 -6.32 22.89 -19.01
CA LEU A 537 -4.98 23.38 -18.64
C LEU A 537 -3.92 23.17 -19.74
N ASN A 538 -4.32 22.56 -20.87
CA ASN A 538 -3.45 22.22 -22.01
C ASN A 538 -2.17 21.47 -21.60
N LEU A 539 -2.32 20.46 -20.74
CA LEU A 539 -1.19 19.67 -20.25
C LEU A 539 -0.86 18.55 -21.25
N THR A 540 0.33 18.61 -21.85
CA THR A 540 0.77 17.67 -22.91
C THR A 540 1.85 16.69 -22.48
N ASN A 541 2.56 16.96 -21.38
CA ASN A 541 3.73 16.19 -20.96
C ASN A 541 3.37 14.82 -20.37
N MET A 542 2.11 14.65 -19.95
CA MET A 542 1.60 13.42 -19.36
C MET A 542 0.35 12.97 -20.12
N SER A 543 0.42 11.80 -20.76
CA SER A 543 -0.73 11.23 -21.48
C SER A 543 -1.80 10.67 -20.54
N GLU A 544 -1.46 10.44 -19.27
CA GLU A 544 -2.37 9.90 -18.26
C GLU A 544 -2.17 10.59 -16.90
N TRP A 545 -3.26 11.08 -16.31
CA TRP A 545 -3.30 11.52 -14.91
C TRP A 545 -3.66 10.33 -14.01
N MET A 546 -2.96 10.18 -12.88
CA MET A 546 -3.17 9.10 -11.93
C MET A 546 -3.65 9.64 -10.58
N ALA A 547 -4.76 9.11 -10.07
CA ALA A 547 -5.31 9.51 -8.78
C ALA A 547 -4.39 9.11 -7.62
N GLN A 548 -3.92 7.86 -7.63
CA GLN A 548 -2.77 7.38 -6.86
C GLN A 548 -1.73 6.73 -7.78
N ASN A 549 -0.44 7.06 -7.61
CA ASN A 549 0.64 6.38 -8.32
C ASN A 549 1.21 5.20 -7.51
N ALA A 550 0.90 3.97 -7.94
CA ALA A 550 1.38 2.74 -7.30
C ALA A 550 2.92 2.62 -7.29
N THR A 551 3.61 3.15 -8.30
CA THR A 551 5.09 3.14 -8.34
C THR A 551 5.66 4.00 -7.21
N VAL A 552 5.10 5.20 -6.99
CA VAL A 552 5.48 6.07 -5.86
C VAL A 552 5.29 5.34 -4.54
N PHE A 553 4.13 4.69 -4.36
CA PHE A 553 3.83 3.92 -3.14
C PHE A 553 4.85 2.80 -2.90
N ILE A 554 5.14 1.99 -3.93
CA ILE A 554 6.10 0.88 -3.85
C ILE A 554 7.51 1.40 -3.54
N LYS A 555 7.95 2.48 -4.20
CA LYS A 555 9.29 3.04 -3.99
C LYS A 555 9.49 3.60 -2.58
N LEU A 556 8.42 4.09 -1.95
CA LEU A 556 8.42 4.60 -0.58
C LEU A 556 8.10 3.55 0.48
N GLY A 557 7.87 2.28 0.11
CA GLY A 557 7.46 1.23 1.06
C GLY A 557 8.37 1.11 2.29
N GLY A 558 9.68 1.34 2.11
CA GLY A 558 10.65 1.32 3.20
C GLY A 558 10.53 2.48 4.20
N ASP A 559 9.78 3.53 3.87
CA ASP A 559 9.56 4.73 4.68
C ASP A 559 8.13 4.85 5.22
N ILE A 560 7.16 4.14 4.62
CA ILE A 560 5.75 4.24 5.00
C ILE A 560 5.52 3.92 6.49
N PHE A 561 6.22 2.91 7.02
CA PHE A 561 6.07 2.51 8.42
C PHE A 561 7.06 3.15 9.41
N LYS A 562 8.04 3.93 8.92
CA LYS A 562 8.99 4.66 9.79
C LYS A 562 8.31 5.84 10.48
N PRO A 563 8.53 6.09 11.78
CA PRO A 563 7.99 7.28 12.42
C PRO A 563 8.68 8.57 11.92
N ALA A 564 7.96 9.69 11.93
CA ALA A 564 8.45 11.03 11.60
C ALA A 564 8.27 12.02 12.78
N VAL A 565 8.15 11.49 14.01
CA VAL A 565 7.87 12.26 15.23
C VAL A 565 9.03 13.17 15.61
N ASP A 566 10.26 12.73 15.34
CA ASP A 566 11.50 13.49 15.57
C ASP A 566 11.54 14.76 14.72
N ILE A 567 11.06 14.71 13.48
CA ILE A 567 10.99 15.87 12.59
C ILE A 567 10.01 16.92 13.16
N VAL A 568 8.89 16.49 13.72
CA VAL A 568 7.93 17.37 14.39
C VAL A 568 8.54 18.02 15.64
N ALA A 569 9.32 17.27 16.41
CA ALA A 569 10.06 17.81 17.56
C ALA A 569 11.08 18.86 17.13
N ARG A 570 11.86 18.58 16.07
CA ARG A 570 12.84 19.52 15.50
C ARG A 570 12.17 20.81 15.03
N LEU A 571 11.02 20.73 14.37
CA LEU A 571 10.25 21.93 14.00
C LEU A 571 9.92 22.81 15.20
N LEU A 572 9.46 22.21 16.30
CA LEU A 572 9.08 22.93 17.51
C LEU A 572 10.26 23.55 18.24
N ASP A 573 11.47 23.00 18.08
CA ASP A 573 12.66 23.39 18.83
C ASP A 573 13.61 24.29 18.03
N GLU A 574 13.77 24.02 16.74
CA GLU A 574 14.74 24.67 15.85
C GLU A 574 14.13 25.84 15.08
N THR A 575 12.80 26.00 15.10
CA THR A 575 12.10 27.00 14.28
C THR A 575 11.09 27.84 15.09
N PRO A 576 10.73 29.04 14.62
CA PRO A 576 9.64 29.83 15.19
C PRO A 576 8.25 29.40 14.67
N LEU A 577 8.17 28.34 13.84
CA LEU A 577 6.94 27.95 13.18
C LEU A 577 5.90 27.42 14.19
N ARG A 578 4.63 27.72 13.92
CA ARG A 578 3.54 27.07 14.64
C ARG A 578 3.25 25.71 14.03
N VAL A 579 3.11 24.70 14.86
CA VAL A 579 2.83 23.33 14.44
C VAL A 579 1.43 22.93 14.90
N GLY A 580 0.59 22.47 13.98
CA GLY A 580 -0.77 22.03 14.25
C GLY A 580 -1.01 20.58 13.87
N VAL A 581 -1.85 19.91 14.64
CA VAL A 581 -2.46 18.62 14.27
C VAL A 581 -3.96 18.71 14.45
N TYR A 582 -4.72 18.30 13.44
CA TYR A 582 -6.15 18.06 13.59
C TYR A 582 -6.46 16.59 13.27
N SER A 583 -7.36 15.97 14.03
CA SER A 583 -7.72 14.57 13.85
C SER A 583 -9.23 14.40 13.98
N GLY A 584 -9.85 13.86 12.94
CA GLY A 584 -11.24 13.45 12.99
C GLY A 584 -11.41 12.19 13.84
N MET A 585 -12.30 12.27 14.83
CA MET A 585 -12.50 11.23 15.83
C MET A 585 -13.04 9.90 15.28
N LEU A 586 -13.54 9.88 14.04
CA LEU A 586 -14.11 8.70 13.39
C LEU A 586 -13.13 8.01 12.42
N ASP A 587 -11.93 8.56 12.23
CA ASP A 587 -10.88 7.98 11.41
C ASP A 587 -10.27 6.77 12.10
N LEU A 588 -10.26 5.63 11.41
CA LEU A 588 -9.58 4.43 11.89
C LEU A 588 -8.19 4.29 11.31
N LEU A 589 -7.91 4.78 10.09
CA LEU A 589 -6.57 4.70 9.49
C LEU A 589 -5.58 5.46 10.38
N CYS A 590 -5.74 6.78 10.51
CA CYS A 590 -4.91 7.61 11.37
C CYS A 590 -5.61 7.87 12.71
N ALA A 591 -5.95 6.79 13.41
CA ALA A 591 -6.77 6.82 14.61
C ALA A 591 -6.30 7.85 15.65
N THR A 592 -7.23 8.70 16.10
CA THR A 592 -6.96 9.78 17.04
C THR A 592 -6.22 9.34 18.32
N PRO A 593 -6.53 8.18 18.94
CA PRO A 593 -5.77 7.72 20.11
C PRO A 593 -4.29 7.50 19.78
N GLY A 594 -3.96 6.94 18.61
CA GLY A 594 -2.59 6.82 18.14
C GLY A 594 -1.91 8.19 17.96
N THR A 595 -2.64 9.15 17.41
CA THR A 595 -2.15 10.53 17.27
C THR A 595 -1.82 11.17 18.63
N VAL A 596 -2.73 11.03 19.60
CA VAL A 596 -2.53 11.53 20.97
C VAL A 596 -1.35 10.83 21.65
N ASN A 597 -1.17 9.53 21.42
CA ASN A 597 -0.09 8.76 22.03
C ASN A 597 1.30 9.25 21.59
N TRP A 598 1.52 9.46 20.29
CA TRP A 598 2.83 9.95 19.85
C TRP A 598 3.07 11.40 20.29
N ILE A 599 2.05 12.27 20.29
CA ILE A 599 2.15 13.65 20.80
C ILE A 599 2.57 13.64 22.28
N ASN A 600 1.94 12.78 23.08
CA ASN A 600 2.26 12.66 24.50
C ASN A 600 3.69 12.18 24.75
N ARG A 601 4.24 11.32 23.88
CA ARG A 601 5.61 10.80 24.04
C ARG A 601 6.68 11.70 23.43
N MET A 602 6.35 12.45 22.37
CA MET A 602 7.25 13.41 21.73
C MET A 602 7.85 14.36 22.76
N GLN A 603 9.15 14.60 22.68
CA GLN A 603 9.88 15.52 23.56
C GLN A 603 10.30 16.75 22.76
N TRP A 604 10.08 17.93 23.33
CA TRP A 604 10.54 19.21 22.80
C TRP A 604 10.66 20.21 23.95
N HIS A 605 11.44 21.27 23.81
CA HIS A 605 11.82 22.17 24.91
C HIS A 605 10.63 22.83 25.61
N ARG A 606 9.56 23.14 24.86
CA ARG A 606 8.37 23.83 25.36
C ARG A 606 7.21 22.89 25.71
N LYS A 607 7.46 21.59 25.87
CA LYS A 607 6.43 20.59 26.15
C LYS A 607 5.59 20.89 27.38
N ASP A 608 6.20 21.36 28.46
CA ASP A 608 5.48 21.67 29.70
C ASP A 608 4.41 22.76 29.51
N GLN A 609 4.63 23.70 28.58
CA GLN A 609 3.63 24.72 28.23
C GLN A 609 2.42 24.09 27.53
N TYR A 610 2.63 23.09 26.68
CA TYR A 610 1.53 22.33 26.09
C TYR A 610 0.86 21.44 27.14
N VAL A 611 1.60 20.67 27.94
CA VAL A 611 1.03 19.78 28.96
C VAL A 611 0.17 20.56 29.95
N SER A 612 0.66 21.70 30.44
CA SER A 612 -0.06 22.58 31.38
C SER A 612 -1.23 23.35 30.75
N ALA A 613 -1.29 23.48 29.43
CA ALA A 613 -2.38 24.18 28.75
C ALA A 613 -3.73 23.49 28.95
N THR A 614 -4.77 24.31 29.18
CA THR A 614 -6.15 23.85 29.30
C THR A 614 -6.69 23.39 27.96
N ARG A 615 -7.25 22.18 27.91
CA ARG A 615 -8.06 21.72 26.77
C ARG A 615 -9.41 22.44 26.80
N ARG A 616 -9.77 23.08 25.70
CA ARG A 616 -10.99 23.90 25.58
C ARG A 616 -12.00 23.23 24.64
N PRO A 617 -13.31 23.36 24.89
CA PRO A 617 -14.32 22.92 23.94
C PRO A 617 -14.32 23.84 22.71
N LEU A 618 -14.29 23.25 21.52
CA LEU A 618 -14.44 23.96 20.26
C LEU A 618 -15.94 24.11 19.97
N ARG A 619 -16.52 25.28 20.27
CA ARG A 619 -17.94 25.58 20.00
C ARG A 619 -18.10 26.60 18.89
N ILE A 620 -18.77 26.23 17.81
CA ILE A 620 -19.03 27.09 16.66
C ILE A 620 -20.53 27.31 16.54
N LYS A 621 -20.97 28.57 16.65
CA LYS A 621 -22.41 28.93 16.69
C LYS A 621 -23.20 28.11 17.74
N GLY A 622 -22.57 27.85 18.89
CA GLY A 622 -23.14 27.08 20.00
C GLY A 622 -23.00 25.55 19.88
N MET A 623 -22.74 25.02 18.68
CA MET A 623 -22.55 23.58 18.44
C MET A 623 -21.17 23.13 18.89
N LEU A 624 -21.08 22.01 19.59
CA LEU A 624 -19.80 21.42 19.99
C LEU A 624 -19.21 20.64 18.81
N GLU A 625 -18.22 21.24 18.16
CA GLU A 625 -17.52 20.67 17.01
C GLU A 625 -16.29 19.86 17.39
N GLY A 626 -15.86 19.94 18.65
CA GLY A 626 -14.71 19.19 19.11
C GLY A 626 -14.06 19.80 20.34
N TYR A 627 -12.74 19.60 20.44
CA TYR A 627 -11.90 20.21 21.45
C TYR A 627 -10.59 20.69 20.82
N GLU A 628 -9.94 21.63 21.50
CA GLU A 628 -8.61 22.11 21.13
C GLU A 628 -7.71 22.21 22.36
N LYS A 629 -6.40 22.11 22.14
CA LYS A 629 -5.38 22.36 23.14
C LYS A 629 -4.16 22.96 22.45
N GLN A 630 -3.66 24.07 22.97
CA GLN A 630 -2.57 24.82 22.35
C GLN A 630 -1.57 25.27 23.42
N GLY A 631 -0.27 25.12 23.16
CA GLY A 631 0.80 25.56 24.06
C GLY A 631 2.19 25.18 23.54
N GLY A 632 3.21 25.96 23.90
CA GLY A 632 4.59 25.65 23.52
C GLY A 632 4.89 25.61 22.02
N GLY A 633 4.09 26.32 21.21
CA GLY A 633 4.18 26.32 19.74
C GLY A 633 3.38 25.22 19.04
N PHE A 634 2.78 24.31 19.80
CA PHE A 634 2.02 23.16 19.29
C PHE A 634 0.51 23.28 19.55
N SER A 635 -0.31 22.87 18.59
CA SER A 635 -1.77 22.85 18.70
C SER A 635 -2.35 21.49 18.27
N MET A 636 -3.30 20.98 19.05
CA MET A 636 -4.05 19.77 18.73
C MET A 636 -5.55 20.07 18.69
N PHE A 637 -6.22 19.59 17.65
CA PHE A 637 -7.68 19.69 17.45
C PHE A 637 -8.29 18.29 17.31
N TRP A 638 -9.28 17.99 18.17
CA TRP A 638 -10.07 16.76 18.11
C TRP A 638 -11.41 17.07 17.49
N ILE A 639 -11.67 16.59 16.28
CA ILE A 639 -12.85 17.01 15.51
C ILE A 639 -13.93 15.95 15.57
N TYR A 640 -15.11 16.35 16.05
CA TYR A 640 -16.27 15.49 16.16
C TYR A 640 -16.99 15.36 14.83
N ARG A 641 -17.65 14.21 14.65
CA ARG A 641 -18.42 13.87 13.43
C ARG A 641 -17.58 13.93 12.15
N ALA A 642 -16.27 13.70 12.26
CA ALA A 642 -15.36 13.68 11.13
C ALA A 642 -14.47 12.44 11.15
N GLY A 643 -14.26 11.86 9.98
CA GLY A 643 -13.29 10.80 9.73
C GLY A 643 -11.94 11.36 9.27
N HIS A 644 -11.37 10.73 8.25
CA HIS A 644 -10.08 11.08 7.67
C HIS A 644 -10.13 12.45 6.98
N LEU A 645 -11.24 12.74 6.29
CA LEU A 645 -11.44 13.94 5.46
C LEU A 645 -12.19 15.02 6.24
N VAL A 646 -11.50 15.62 7.21
CA VAL A 646 -12.13 16.59 8.14
C VAL A 646 -12.73 17.79 7.42
N GLN A 647 -12.13 18.22 6.32
CA GLN A 647 -12.56 19.36 5.51
C GLN A 647 -13.93 19.10 4.87
N GLN A 648 -14.21 17.83 4.54
CA GLN A 648 -15.49 17.39 4.00
C GLN A 648 -16.51 17.09 5.10
N ASP A 649 -16.11 16.35 6.13
CA ASP A 649 -17.04 15.85 7.15
C ASP A 649 -17.43 16.93 8.18
N ASN A 650 -16.52 17.86 8.50
CA ASN A 650 -16.76 18.96 9.43
C ASN A 650 -16.14 20.28 8.94
N PRO A 651 -16.73 20.92 7.91
CA PRO A 651 -16.21 22.16 7.35
C PRO A 651 -16.23 23.33 8.35
N ALA A 652 -17.13 23.32 9.34
CA ALA A 652 -17.18 24.35 10.37
C ALA A 652 -15.92 24.32 11.26
N ALA A 653 -15.54 23.13 11.74
CA ALA A 653 -14.31 22.94 12.51
C ALA A 653 -13.06 23.27 11.68
N MET A 654 -13.03 22.84 10.41
CA MET A 654 -11.91 23.14 9.52
C MET A 654 -11.76 24.65 9.30
N SER A 655 -12.88 25.36 9.08
CA SER A 655 -12.92 26.82 8.99
C SER A 655 -12.36 27.51 10.24
N HIS A 656 -12.62 26.98 11.45
CA HIS A 656 -11.98 27.47 12.68
C HIS A 656 -10.47 27.25 12.68
N ILE A 657 -10.01 26.03 12.35
CA ILE A 657 -8.57 25.72 12.30
C ILE A 657 -7.85 26.62 11.31
N LEU A 658 -8.43 26.86 10.13
CA LEU A 658 -7.88 27.79 9.14
C LEU A 658 -7.71 29.20 9.74
N ARG A 659 -8.73 29.72 10.44
CA ARG A 659 -8.65 31.05 11.07
C ARG A 659 -7.60 31.11 12.16
N GLU A 660 -7.45 30.06 12.97
CA GLU A 660 -6.41 30.00 14.00
C GLU A 660 -5.00 30.12 13.42
N PHE A 661 -4.74 29.49 12.27
CA PHE A 661 -3.40 29.50 11.66
C PHE A 661 -3.17 30.64 10.68
N THR A 662 -4.17 31.05 9.92
CA THR A 662 -4.00 31.98 8.81
C THR A 662 -4.63 33.35 9.07
N GLY A 663 -5.51 33.46 10.06
CA GLY A 663 -6.39 34.61 10.27
C GLY A 663 -7.63 34.61 9.36
N PHE A 664 -7.73 33.65 8.44
CA PHE A 664 -8.79 33.54 7.44
C PHE A 664 -9.32 32.10 7.35
N GLY A 665 -10.51 31.92 6.80
CA GLY A 665 -11.13 30.60 6.63
C GLY A 665 -12.53 30.52 7.15
#